data_AF-A0A495X6H6-F1
#
_entry.id   AF-A0A495X6H6-F1
#
_cell.length_a   1.000
_cell.length_b   1.000
_cell.length_c   1.000
_cell.angle_alpha   90.00
_cell.angle_beta   90.00
_cell.angle_gamma   90.00
#
_symmetry.space_group_name_H-M   'P 1'
#
loop_
_entity.id
_entity.type
_entity.pdbx_description
1 polymer ?
#
loop_
_entity_poly.entity_id
_entity_poly.type
_entity_poly.pdbx_seq_one_letter_code
_entity_poly.pdbx_strand_id
1 'polypeptide(L)'
;MLQAIGALMAAFTLVLVGLAPVGRFSSFYIRMAVLGCGMIALQYFATAPELPEHPWIRPTLSVMLILGGTLNLIRNSRLRRRQREDEEFDPDTALESNEVGIGLIGQFDRNGDVRALSLGIERLRLALRASAGESNRTAYAANLVMALRGRYERLRDTADLDEAIAVARTATRTEPEGNPRRSGLLAQLSSALRVRHDHFGDITDLEEALSAGRQAVAAAPNGHPHHALCLSELSAVLVSRYLRTRIPAYLDEAIDAVERAHLATLRDTRRHVRVVHLTTLCRLLVTRYEIAGKPADIERAVDIGRQAVEYMAPGYRLFEVAHNNLALALRVRYERTTEPGDLAEAIDFARRAVDNAATDDPARATHCLNLAMALHMRYLAQRDRTDLVEALALAREATSNPATDVTTRLTAGLSWSDIAASAGEYAEAVEAFELVIEWLPEVAAHELRRTDQEHLLGRWTGIAVTAAACAVSAGEHEKAVTMLEQGRGVLLSRALDVRVDLTDLRARHPELAQEFEELREALDSMYEPSPAFGDEVPNRDWAQRRREVLHWKSVVTRIRSQEGFADFARPPGLPDLLAQTDQGPIVYLNASKYRSDAIILESGRVRVLALPKVSVDVVGDQVRTLAAAVNTLDRQAQNSVLRVLDWVRDALVDPVVGELDLRRDGELPRVWWVPTGPLAMLPIHAPLLDQAISSYVPTVRALLDARKRRVAPSAPSRPLIVSMSTTPGAAPLPNARPEVAAVREVFPRAHVLANWEATRDRVVAELRGRAWTHFACHAIADPESPSRGRLLLHDHESRPFTVLDISRLELRNAELAFLSACETAHPGTLFDEAIHLASAFQLAGFPHVIGTLWPVLDKVAPDFAAAVYRQLAAGTDVAAAVHHATRAVRDRYPNLPALWAGHVHVGS
;
A
#
# COMPACT_ATOMS: atom_id res chain seq x y z
N MET A 1 62.46 -20.39 -38.85
CA MET A 1 62.11 -19.01 -38.42
C MET A 1 60.66 -18.90 -37.95
N LEU A 2 59.67 -19.33 -38.74
CA LEU A 2 58.24 -19.32 -38.36
C LEU A 2 57.91 -20.16 -37.11
N GLN A 3 58.51 -21.35 -36.95
CA GLN A 3 58.33 -22.15 -35.72
C GLN A 3 58.97 -21.51 -34.48
N ALA A 4 60.05 -20.74 -34.65
CA ALA A 4 60.70 -20.01 -33.55
C ALA A 4 59.85 -18.80 -33.09
N ILE A 5 59.21 -18.11 -34.04
CA ILE A 5 58.29 -16.99 -33.75
C ILE A 5 57.00 -17.52 -33.10
N GLY A 6 56.49 -18.67 -33.56
CA GLY A 6 55.33 -19.34 -32.95
C GLY A 6 55.59 -19.79 -31.51
N ALA A 7 56.76 -20.36 -31.23
CA ALA A 7 57.15 -20.76 -29.88
C ALA A 7 57.34 -19.55 -28.95
N LEU A 8 57.90 -18.43 -29.46
CA LEU A 8 58.06 -17.19 -28.68
C LEU A 8 56.71 -16.57 -28.31
N MET A 9 55.74 -16.58 -29.24
CA MET A 9 54.39 -16.03 -29.04
C MET A 9 53.53 -16.88 -28.11
N ALA A 10 53.67 -18.21 -28.17
CA ALA A 10 53.01 -19.13 -27.24
C ALA A 10 53.55 -18.96 -25.81
N ALA A 11 54.88 -18.84 -25.65
CA ALA A 11 55.50 -18.55 -24.36
C ALA A 11 55.05 -17.19 -23.78
N PHE A 12 54.91 -16.17 -24.63
CA PHE A 12 54.47 -14.83 -24.20
C PHE A 12 52.99 -14.81 -23.76
N THR A 13 52.15 -15.61 -24.41
CA THR A 13 50.72 -15.74 -24.07
C THR A 13 50.53 -16.50 -22.76
N LEU A 14 51.32 -17.54 -22.50
CA LEU A 14 51.34 -18.26 -21.23
C LEU A 14 51.83 -17.39 -20.06
N VAL A 15 52.80 -16.50 -20.29
CA VAL A 15 53.25 -15.52 -19.28
C VAL A 15 52.17 -14.47 -18.97
N LEU A 16 51.43 -14.00 -19.97
CA LEU A 16 50.33 -13.05 -19.79
C LEU A 16 49.11 -13.65 -19.07
N VAL A 17 48.80 -14.92 -19.33
CA VAL A 17 47.68 -15.62 -18.67
C VAL A 17 48.06 -16.06 -17.25
N GLY A 18 49.32 -16.45 -17.00
CA GLY A 18 49.81 -16.83 -15.66
C GLY A 18 49.98 -15.65 -14.68
N LEU A 19 50.18 -14.43 -15.16
CA LEU A 19 50.36 -13.23 -14.32
C LEU A 19 49.04 -12.50 -13.98
N ALA A 20 47.90 -13.00 -14.43
CA ALA A 20 46.59 -12.39 -14.23
C ALA A 20 46.16 -12.13 -12.75
N PRO A 21 46.68 -12.81 -11.70
CA PRO A 21 46.31 -12.48 -10.32
C PRO A 21 47.31 -11.57 -9.57
N VAL A 22 48.43 -11.12 -10.15
CA VAL A 22 49.43 -10.30 -9.41
C VAL A 22 49.45 -8.86 -9.92
N GLY A 23 48.69 -7.99 -9.25
CA GLY A 23 48.42 -6.59 -9.62
C GLY A 23 49.59 -5.60 -9.51
N ARG A 24 50.76 -5.90 -10.10
CA ARG A 24 51.89 -4.94 -10.18
C ARG A 24 52.70 -5.06 -11.48
N PHE A 25 52.10 -4.76 -12.64
CA PHE A 25 52.85 -4.28 -13.80
C PHE A 25 52.04 -3.22 -14.56
N SER A 26 52.68 -2.10 -14.93
CA SER A 26 51.98 -0.96 -15.52
C SER A 26 51.38 -1.31 -16.90
N SER A 27 50.11 -0.95 -17.07
CA SER A 27 49.31 -1.10 -18.30
C SER A 27 49.99 -0.55 -19.57
N PHE A 28 51.03 0.28 -19.41
CA PHE A 28 51.75 0.94 -20.48
C PHE A 28 52.64 0.00 -21.31
N TYR A 29 53.41 -0.90 -20.68
CA TYR A 29 54.35 -1.78 -21.40
C TYR A 29 53.63 -2.88 -22.18
N ILE A 30 52.52 -3.41 -21.63
CA ILE A 30 51.67 -4.38 -22.33
C ILE A 30 51.03 -3.73 -23.58
N ARG A 31 50.62 -2.46 -23.49
CA ARG A 31 50.06 -1.73 -24.64
C ARG A 31 51.08 -1.43 -25.72
N MET A 32 52.31 -1.07 -25.37
CA MET A 32 53.39 -0.81 -26.34
C MET A 32 53.86 -2.09 -27.04
N ALA A 33 53.93 -3.22 -26.33
CA ALA A 33 54.29 -4.51 -26.93
C ALA A 33 53.22 -4.99 -27.94
N VAL A 34 51.93 -4.82 -27.61
CA VAL A 34 50.82 -5.19 -28.51
C VAL A 34 50.79 -4.28 -29.76
N LEU A 35 51.06 -2.99 -29.61
CA LEU A 35 51.17 -2.05 -30.74
C LEU A 35 52.39 -2.33 -31.64
N GLY A 36 53.54 -2.65 -31.04
CA GLY A 36 54.77 -2.97 -31.77
C GLY A 36 54.62 -4.24 -32.61
N CYS A 37 54.06 -5.31 -32.04
CA CYS A 37 53.79 -6.55 -32.78
C CYS A 37 52.72 -6.36 -33.87
N GLY A 38 51.70 -5.53 -33.62
CA GLY A 38 50.66 -5.21 -34.60
C GLY A 38 51.19 -4.46 -35.83
N MET A 39 52.11 -3.51 -35.65
CA MET A 39 52.70 -2.78 -36.79
C MET A 39 53.69 -3.62 -37.60
N ILE A 40 54.50 -4.48 -36.94
CA ILE A 40 55.42 -5.38 -37.65
C ILE A 40 54.65 -6.41 -38.48
N ALA A 41 53.52 -6.91 -37.97
CA ALA A 41 52.64 -7.80 -38.72
C ALA A 41 51.97 -7.08 -39.91
N LEU A 42 51.47 -5.86 -39.72
CA LEU A 42 50.86 -5.08 -40.80
C LEU A 42 51.86 -4.79 -41.94
N GLN A 43 53.10 -4.48 -41.59
CA GLN A 43 54.14 -4.12 -42.56
C GLN A 43 54.69 -5.34 -43.34
N TYR A 44 54.71 -6.53 -42.72
CA TYR A 44 55.08 -7.78 -43.40
C TYR A 44 53.98 -8.26 -44.38
N PHE A 45 52.71 -8.09 -44.02
CA PHE A 45 51.57 -8.51 -44.86
C PHE A 45 51.21 -7.54 -45.99
N ALA A 46 51.62 -6.28 -45.90
CA ALA A 46 51.50 -5.32 -47.01
C ALA A 46 52.42 -5.66 -48.20
N THR A 47 53.42 -6.54 -48.02
CA THR A 47 54.46 -6.84 -49.02
C THR A 47 54.50 -8.31 -49.49
N ALA A 48 53.62 -9.18 -49.02
CA ALA A 48 53.60 -10.61 -49.37
C ALA A 48 52.37 -10.96 -50.24
N PRO A 49 52.52 -11.38 -51.51
CA PRO A 49 51.38 -11.53 -52.42
C PRO A 49 50.48 -12.75 -52.18
N GLU A 50 50.90 -13.73 -51.37
CA GLU A 50 50.12 -14.94 -51.11
C GLU A 50 50.17 -15.34 -49.63
N LEU A 51 49.01 -15.34 -48.97
CA LEU A 51 48.83 -15.79 -47.58
C LEU A 51 48.61 -17.32 -47.56
N PRO A 52 49.34 -18.11 -46.76
CA PRO A 52 49.06 -19.53 -46.62
C PRO A 52 47.74 -19.74 -45.87
N GLU A 53 46.88 -20.64 -46.37
CA GLU A 53 45.63 -21.05 -45.74
C GLU A 53 45.90 -21.89 -44.48
N HIS A 54 46.28 -21.23 -43.37
CA HIS A 54 46.37 -21.88 -42.07
C HIS A 54 45.20 -21.45 -41.17
N PRO A 55 44.44 -22.39 -40.56
CA PRO A 55 43.14 -22.13 -39.93
C PRO A 55 43.13 -21.15 -38.73
N TRP A 56 44.30 -20.78 -38.19
CA TRP A 56 44.40 -19.90 -37.02
C TRP A 56 44.69 -18.43 -37.37
N ILE A 57 45.10 -18.12 -38.61
CA ILE A 57 45.53 -16.76 -38.99
C ILE A 57 44.36 -15.79 -39.08
N ARG A 58 43.24 -16.19 -39.71
CA ARG A 58 42.03 -15.35 -39.84
C ARG A 58 41.37 -15.00 -38.49
N PRO A 59 41.17 -15.94 -37.55
CA PRO A 59 40.59 -15.61 -36.24
C PRO A 59 41.44 -14.62 -35.44
N THR A 60 42.77 -14.77 -35.43
CA THR A 60 43.66 -13.88 -34.67
C THR A 60 43.68 -12.45 -35.23
N LEU A 61 43.59 -12.31 -36.56
CA LEU A 61 43.45 -11.01 -37.25
C LEU A 61 42.13 -10.31 -36.91
N SER A 62 41.02 -11.05 -36.86
CA SER A 62 39.71 -10.51 -36.48
C SER A 62 39.71 -9.97 -35.04
N VAL A 63 40.33 -10.70 -34.10
CA VAL A 63 40.43 -10.26 -32.69
C VAL A 63 41.28 -9.00 -32.55
N MET A 64 42.39 -8.88 -33.29
CA MET A 64 43.23 -7.68 -33.28
C MET A 64 42.55 -6.46 -33.89
N LEU A 65 41.77 -6.62 -34.97
CA LEU A 65 40.99 -5.53 -35.58
C LEU A 65 39.87 -5.04 -34.65
N ILE A 66 39.20 -5.96 -33.94
CA ILE A 66 38.15 -5.62 -32.97
C ILE A 66 38.73 -4.87 -31.76
N LEU A 67 39.89 -5.31 -31.24
CA LEU A 67 40.59 -4.63 -30.14
C LEU A 67 41.13 -3.25 -30.55
N GLY A 68 41.66 -3.13 -31.78
CA GLY A 68 42.09 -1.84 -32.34
C GLY A 68 40.94 -0.86 -32.53
N GLY A 69 39.79 -1.33 -33.03
CA GLY A 69 38.58 -0.53 -33.21
C GLY A 69 37.97 -0.03 -31.89
N THR A 70 37.90 -0.91 -30.88
CA THR A 70 37.37 -0.57 -29.55
C THR A 70 38.26 0.41 -28.79
N LEU A 71 39.59 0.28 -28.86
CA LEU A 71 40.51 1.24 -28.25
C LEU A 71 40.48 2.62 -28.93
N ASN A 72 40.26 2.68 -30.23
CA ASN A 72 40.12 3.94 -30.97
C ASN A 72 38.78 4.63 -30.64
N LEU A 73 37.71 3.86 -30.46
CA LEU A 73 36.41 4.33 -29.95
C LEU A 73 36.51 4.89 -28.51
N ILE A 74 37.29 4.25 -27.64
CA ILE A 74 37.51 4.73 -26.25
C ILE A 74 38.39 5.99 -26.22
N ARG A 75 39.39 6.10 -27.11
CA ARG A 75 40.23 7.30 -27.23
C ARG A 75 39.42 8.49 -27.78
N ASN A 76 38.61 8.25 -28.81
CA ASN A 76 37.73 9.28 -29.38
C ASN A 76 36.59 9.68 -28.43
N SER A 77 36.05 8.76 -27.62
CA SER A 77 35.04 9.11 -26.62
C SER A 77 35.62 9.93 -25.47
N ARG A 78 36.87 9.67 -25.04
CA ARG A 78 37.56 10.47 -24.00
C ARG A 78 38.03 11.84 -24.49
N LEU A 79 38.46 11.95 -25.74
CA LEU A 79 38.80 13.25 -26.36
C LEU A 79 37.54 14.10 -26.60
N ARG A 80 36.43 13.50 -27.07
CA ARG A 80 35.12 14.17 -27.17
C ARG A 80 34.54 14.56 -25.81
N ARG A 81 34.82 13.80 -24.75
CA ARG A 81 34.38 14.13 -23.38
C ARG A 81 35.17 15.30 -22.79
N ARG A 82 36.48 15.39 -23.07
CA ARG A 82 37.31 16.55 -22.67
C ARG A 82 37.03 17.81 -23.50
N GLN A 83 36.67 17.70 -24.78
CA GLN A 83 36.29 18.86 -25.59
C GLN A 83 34.89 19.42 -25.25
N ARG A 84 33.98 18.59 -24.72
CA ARG A 84 32.62 19.02 -24.30
C ARG A 84 32.56 19.74 -22.96
N GLU A 85 33.64 19.71 -22.17
CA GLU A 85 33.67 20.33 -20.84
C GLU A 85 34.14 21.80 -20.89
N ASP A 86 34.68 22.28 -22.03
CA ASP A 86 35.23 23.64 -22.20
C ASP A 86 34.58 24.46 -23.36
N GLU A 87 33.46 24.02 -23.94
CA GLU A 87 32.76 24.79 -25.00
C GLU A 87 31.75 25.78 -24.37
N GLU A 88 32.00 27.07 -24.56
CA GLU A 88 31.02 28.15 -24.40
C GLU A 88 29.86 27.90 -25.38
N PHE A 89 28.69 27.51 -24.85
CA PHE A 89 27.57 27.00 -25.66
C PHE A 89 26.86 28.12 -26.44
N ASP A 90 26.68 27.89 -27.74
CA ASP A 90 25.99 28.77 -28.69
C ASP A 90 24.46 28.79 -28.48
N PRO A 91 23.81 29.96 -28.31
CA PRO A 91 22.36 30.15 -28.26
C PRO A 91 21.56 29.45 -29.37
N ASP A 92 22.11 29.42 -30.60
CA ASP A 92 21.43 28.80 -31.75
C ASP A 92 21.30 27.28 -31.58
N THR A 93 22.25 26.66 -30.88
CA THR A 93 22.22 25.22 -30.55
C THR A 93 21.12 24.87 -29.56
N ALA A 94 20.75 25.79 -28.63
CA ALA A 94 19.70 25.57 -27.65
C ALA A 94 18.30 25.59 -28.30
N LEU A 95 18.04 26.57 -29.17
CA LEU A 95 16.80 26.67 -29.91
C LEU A 95 16.61 25.49 -30.87
N GLU A 96 17.63 25.18 -31.69
CA GLU A 96 17.57 24.07 -32.64
C GLU A 96 17.31 22.74 -31.90
N SER A 97 18.00 22.50 -30.79
CA SER A 97 17.80 21.29 -29.98
C SER A 97 16.39 21.22 -29.41
N ASN A 98 15.80 22.35 -29.00
CA ASN A 98 14.42 22.36 -28.51
C ASN A 98 13.41 22.09 -29.64
N GLU A 99 13.59 22.71 -30.81
CA GLU A 99 12.70 22.51 -31.96
C GLU A 99 12.73 21.06 -32.47
N VAL A 100 13.93 20.50 -32.63
CA VAL A 100 14.12 19.08 -32.98
C VAL A 100 13.50 18.19 -31.90
N GLY A 101 13.71 18.54 -30.62
CA GLY A 101 13.10 17.85 -29.49
C GLY A 101 11.58 17.78 -29.62
N ILE A 102 10.91 18.92 -29.73
CA ILE A 102 9.43 19.00 -29.89
C ILE A 102 8.96 18.26 -31.15
N GLY A 103 9.68 18.39 -32.26
CA GLY A 103 9.35 17.70 -33.51
C GLY A 103 9.31 16.18 -33.36
N LEU A 104 10.29 15.62 -32.63
CA LEU A 104 10.36 14.20 -32.31
C LEU A 104 9.27 13.76 -31.33
N ILE A 105 8.90 14.58 -30.35
CA ILE A 105 7.73 14.33 -29.49
C ILE A 105 6.45 14.31 -30.32
N GLY A 106 6.29 15.27 -31.24
CA GLY A 106 5.14 15.33 -32.14
C GLY A 106 5.07 14.13 -33.10
N GLN A 107 6.21 13.55 -33.48
CA GLN A 107 6.27 12.31 -34.24
C GLN A 107 5.76 11.14 -33.42
N PHE A 108 6.27 10.97 -32.19
CA PHE A 108 5.77 9.97 -31.25
C PHE A 108 4.25 10.09 -31.05
N ASP A 109 3.75 11.31 -30.84
CA ASP A 109 2.32 11.57 -30.69
C ASP A 109 1.46 11.14 -31.89
N ARG A 110 2.04 11.03 -33.10
CA ARG A 110 1.34 10.61 -34.32
C ARG A 110 1.44 9.12 -34.60
N ASN A 111 2.54 8.46 -34.23
CA ASN A 111 2.84 7.10 -34.68
C ASN A 111 3.32 6.13 -33.57
N GLY A 112 3.39 6.58 -32.32
CA GLY A 112 3.81 5.77 -31.18
C GLY A 112 5.30 5.43 -31.12
N ASP A 113 6.16 6.06 -31.93
CA ASP A 113 7.60 5.73 -31.97
C ASP A 113 8.35 6.13 -30.68
N VAL A 114 8.50 5.16 -29.77
CA VAL A 114 9.18 5.33 -28.47
C VAL A 114 10.65 5.76 -28.62
N ARG A 115 11.30 5.44 -29.75
CA ARG A 115 12.67 5.91 -30.02
C ARG A 115 12.68 7.40 -30.31
N ALA A 116 11.71 7.89 -31.09
CA ALA A 116 11.54 9.32 -31.32
C ALA A 116 11.30 10.07 -30.01
N LEU A 117 10.45 9.55 -29.12
CA LEU A 117 10.22 10.12 -27.79
C LEU A 117 11.51 10.21 -26.96
N SER A 118 12.29 9.12 -26.91
CA SER A 118 13.54 9.08 -26.13
C SER A 118 14.60 10.04 -26.70
N LEU A 119 14.76 10.09 -28.01
CA LEU A 119 15.66 11.03 -28.68
C LEU A 119 15.21 12.48 -28.51
N GLY A 120 13.89 12.73 -28.54
CA GLY A 120 13.30 14.04 -28.30
C GLY A 120 13.62 14.56 -26.89
N ILE A 121 13.51 13.70 -25.88
CA ILE A 121 13.88 14.03 -24.49
C ILE A 121 15.38 14.33 -24.37
N GLU A 122 16.26 13.56 -25.02
CA GLU A 122 17.70 13.85 -25.03
C GLU A 122 18.01 15.23 -25.64
N ARG A 123 17.30 15.59 -26.71
CA ARG A 123 17.42 16.91 -27.35
C ARG A 123 16.90 18.04 -26.46
N LEU A 124 15.79 17.84 -25.76
CA LEU A 124 15.27 18.79 -24.78
C LEU A 124 16.20 18.96 -23.56
N ARG A 125 16.85 17.88 -23.09
CA ARG A 125 17.91 17.95 -22.07
C ARG A 125 19.10 18.78 -22.55
N LEU A 126 19.51 18.62 -23.81
CA LEU A 126 20.59 19.40 -24.40
C LEU A 126 20.21 20.89 -24.49
N ALA A 127 19.00 21.22 -24.95
CA ALA A 127 18.50 22.59 -25.00
C ALA A 127 18.50 23.28 -23.62
N LEU A 128 18.05 22.57 -22.58
CA LEU A 128 18.05 23.10 -21.22
C LEU A 128 19.46 23.30 -20.65
N ARG A 129 20.43 22.45 -21.02
CA ARG A 129 21.83 22.60 -20.61
C ARG A 129 22.51 23.77 -21.33
N ALA A 130 22.25 23.94 -22.63
CA ALA A 130 22.85 24.99 -23.45
C ALA A 130 22.32 26.40 -23.14
N SER A 131 21.12 26.52 -22.57
CA SER A 131 20.46 27.82 -22.24
C SER A 131 20.88 28.44 -20.91
N ALA A 132 22.17 28.46 -20.58
CA ALA A 132 22.67 29.06 -19.33
C ALA A 132 22.62 30.60 -19.41
N GLY A 133 21.51 31.21 -18.94
CA GLY A 133 21.36 32.68 -18.82
C GLY A 133 20.36 33.35 -19.77
N GLU A 134 19.62 32.58 -20.58
CA GLU A 134 18.71 33.10 -21.60
C GLU A 134 17.24 33.19 -21.16
N SER A 135 16.48 34.12 -21.75
CA SER A 135 15.04 34.33 -21.52
C SER A 135 14.13 33.13 -21.86
N ASN A 136 14.65 32.10 -22.55
CA ASN A 136 13.88 30.93 -23.01
C ASN A 136 14.10 29.66 -22.15
N ARG A 137 14.99 29.71 -21.15
CA ARG A 137 15.30 28.56 -20.27
C ARG A 137 14.05 27.95 -19.63
N THR A 138 13.10 28.77 -19.19
CA THR A 138 11.83 28.36 -18.59
C THR A 138 10.95 27.56 -19.56
N ALA A 139 10.95 27.94 -20.85
CA ALA A 139 10.18 27.27 -21.89
C ALA A 139 10.79 25.90 -22.21
N TYR A 140 12.11 25.81 -22.30
CA TYR A 140 12.82 24.53 -22.53
C TYR A 140 12.63 23.58 -21.35
N ALA A 141 12.67 24.09 -20.12
CA ALA A 141 12.34 23.31 -18.93
C ALA A 141 10.90 22.78 -18.98
N ALA A 142 9.91 23.63 -19.29
CA ALA A 142 8.51 23.21 -19.39
C ALA A 142 8.29 22.12 -20.46
N ASN A 143 8.96 22.22 -21.60
CA ASN A 143 8.89 21.21 -22.67
C ASN A 143 9.52 19.88 -22.22
N LEU A 144 10.69 19.92 -21.57
CA LEU A 144 11.34 18.73 -21.03
C LEU A 144 10.46 18.03 -19.97
N VAL A 145 9.89 18.80 -19.04
CA VAL A 145 8.98 18.27 -17.99
C VAL A 145 7.77 17.58 -18.61
N MET A 146 7.16 18.21 -19.62
CA MET A 146 6.01 17.64 -20.34
C MET A 146 6.38 16.33 -21.07
N ALA A 147 7.54 16.30 -21.75
CA ALA A 147 8.00 15.10 -22.47
C ALA A 147 8.34 13.94 -21.52
N LEU A 148 9.02 14.22 -20.40
CA LEU A 148 9.31 13.24 -19.35
C LEU A 148 8.03 12.68 -18.74
N ARG A 149 7.04 13.53 -18.42
CA ARG A 149 5.73 13.08 -17.92
C ARG A 149 5.01 12.21 -18.94
N GLY A 150 4.98 12.62 -20.21
CA GLY A 150 4.35 11.84 -21.28
C GLY A 150 5.01 10.47 -21.48
N ARG A 151 6.35 10.39 -21.36
CA ARG A 151 7.07 9.11 -21.39
C ARG A 151 6.76 8.25 -20.17
N TYR A 152 6.68 8.85 -18.98
CA TYR A 152 6.24 8.15 -17.78
C TYR A 152 4.82 7.58 -17.94
N GLU A 153 3.86 8.35 -18.44
CA GLU A 153 2.47 7.89 -18.63
C GLU A 153 2.37 6.68 -19.57
N ARG A 154 3.33 6.52 -20.50
CA ARG A 154 3.35 5.46 -21.50
C ARG A 154 4.20 4.26 -21.11
N LEU A 155 5.40 4.49 -20.60
CA LEU A 155 6.39 3.44 -20.29
C LEU A 155 6.45 3.09 -18.81
N ARG A 156 5.82 3.90 -17.95
CA ARG A 156 5.86 3.79 -16.48
C ARG A 156 7.28 3.83 -15.91
N ASP A 157 8.24 4.43 -16.63
CA ASP A 157 9.58 4.69 -16.10
C ASP A 157 9.56 5.86 -15.14
N THR A 158 9.37 5.52 -13.87
CA THR A 158 9.42 6.39 -12.71
C THR A 158 10.61 7.37 -12.65
N ALA A 159 11.76 7.05 -13.25
CA ALA A 159 12.92 7.95 -13.24
C ALA A 159 12.63 9.24 -14.02
N ASP A 160 11.76 9.16 -15.03
CA ASP A 160 11.32 10.33 -15.79
C ASP A 160 10.48 11.27 -14.95
N LEU A 161 9.61 10.74 -14.11
CA LEU A 161 8.74 11.55 -13.26
C LEU A 161 9.55 12.27 -12.17
N ASP A 162 10.53 11.57 -11.58
CA ASP A 162 11.45 12.16 -10.62
C ASP A 162 12.32 13.26 -11.26
N GLU A 163 12.83 13.04 -12.48
CA GLU A 163 13.56 14.06 -13.23
C GLU A 163 12.67 15.26 -13.59
N ALA A 164 11.43 15.02 -14.04
CA ALA A 164 10.47 16.06 -14.39
C ALA A 164 10.22 17.00 -13.20
N ILE A 165 10.01 16.44 -12.00
CA ILE A 165 9.81 17.20 -10.77
C ILE A 165 11.09 17.98 -10.40
N ALA A 166 12.27 17.35 -10.48
CA ALA A 166 13.53 18.00 -10.17
C ALA A 166 13.84 19.19 -11.11
N VAL A 167 13.59 19.03 -12.41
CA VAL A 167 13.72 20.08 -13.42
C VAL A 167 12.74 21.21 -13.14
N ALA A 168 11.47 20.90 -12.90
CA ALA A 168 10.43 21.90 -12.65
C ALA A 168 10.68 22.70 -11.36
N ARG A 169 11.07 22.04 -10.26
CA ARG A 169 11.45 22.70 -8.99
C ARG A 169 12.65 23.61 -9.16
N THR A 170 13.67 23.16 -9.89
CA THR A 170 14.89 23.97 -10.12
C THR A 170 14.58 25.19 -10.96
N ALA A 171 13.88 25.02 -12.09
CA ALA A 171 13.52 26.13 -12.96
C ALA A 171 12.56 27.13 -12.28
N THR A 172 11.66 26.67 -11.41
CA THR A 172 10.75 27.55 -10.66
C THR A 172 11.49 28.40 -9.62
N ARG A 173 12.53 27.87 -8.97
CA ARG A 173 13.34 28.63 -8.01
C ARG A 173 14.18 29.72 -8.67
N THR A 174 14.59 29.54 -9.92
CA THR A 174 15.47 30.48 -10.63
C THR A 174 14.74 31.61 -11.35
N GLU A 175 13.41 31.54 -11.48
CA GLU A 175 12.61 32.50 -12.27
C GLU A 175 12.08 33.66 -11.41
N PRO A 176 12.17 34.93 -11.82
CA PRO A 176 11.62 36.06 -11.06
C PRO A 176 10.10 35.98 -10.85
N GLU A 177 9.61 36.51 -9.72
CA GLU A 177 8.18 36.69 -9.46
C GLU A 177 7.55 37.64 -10.51
N GLY A 178 6.39 37.28 -11.06
CA GLY A 178 5.66 38.10 -12.05
C GLY A 178 5.89 37.77 -13.53
N ASN A 179 6.79 36.83 -13.89
CA ASN A 179 6.94 36.36 -15.27
C ASN A 179 5.73 35.48 -15.68
N PRO A 180 4.95 35.81 -16.74
CA PRO A 180 3.84 34.99 -17.21
C PRO A 180 4.23 33.56 -17.62
N ARG A 181 5.50 33.30 -17.95
CA ARG A 181 6.02 31.95 -18.25
C ARG A 181 6.16 31.08 -17.00
N ARG A 182 6.23 31.70 -15.81
CA ARG A 182 6.28 31.00 -14.51
C ARG A 182 4.99 30.23 -14.22
N SER A 183 3.82 30.73 -14.65
CA SER A 183 2.54 30.03 -14.44
C SER A 183 2.49 28.69 -15.17
N GLY A 184 2.99 28.64 -16.41
CA GLY A 184 3.09 27.40 -17.17
C GLY A 184 4.01 26.38 -16.52
N LEU A 185 5.15 26.81 -15.98
CA LEU A 185 6.08 25.91 -15.28
C LEU A 185 5.50 25.40 -13.95
N LEU A 186 4.83 26.26 -13.18
CA LEU A 186 4.11 25.88 -11.96
C LEU A 186 2.98 24.87 -12.25
N ALA A 187 2.25 25.06 -13.35
CA ALA A 187 1.24 24.10 -13.80
C ALA A 187 1.87 22.74 -14.16
N GLN A 188 3.05 22.72 -14.80
CA GLN A 188 3.75 21.47 -15.09
C GLN A 188 4.30 20.78 -13.83
N LEU A 189 4.82 21.55 -12.87
CA LEU A 189 5.22 21.02 -11.56
C LEU A 189 4.03 20.39 -10.84
N SER A 190 2.92 21.13 -10.77
CA SER A 190 1.65 20.68 -10.20
C SER A 190 1.20 19.36 -10.82
N SER A 191 1.22 19.28 -12.15
CA SER A 191 0.80 18.10 -12.90
C SER A 191 1.73 16.90 -12.67
N ALA A 192 3.06 17.09 -12.67
CA ALA A 192 4.01 16.01 -12.41
C ALA A 192 3.91 15.45 -10.98
N LEU A 193 3.77 16.33 -9.99
CA LEU A 193 3.54 15.94 -8.59
C LEU A 193 2.19 15.22 -8.42
N ARG A 194 1.12 15.72 -9.05
CA ARG A 194 -0.19 15.06 -9.03
C ARG A 194 -0.11 13.66 -9.64
N VAL A 195 0.53 13.50 -10.79
CA VAL A 195 0.69 12.18 -11.43
C VAL A 195 1.50 11.23 -10.53
N ARG A 196 2.51 11.73 -9.81
CA ARG A 196 3.26 10.92 -8.85
C ARG A 196 2.38 10.52 -7.66
N HIS A 197 1.61 11.45 -7.11
CA HIS A 197 0.61 11.15 -6.07
C HIS A 197 -0.44 10.15 -6.57
N ASP A 198 -1.02 10.33 -7.76
CA ASP A 198 -2.11 9.47 -8.23
C ASP A 198 -1.64 8.02 -8.42
N HIS A 199 -0.35 7.82 -8.71
CA HIS A 199 0.24 6.49 -8.89
C HIS A 199 0.77 5.88 -7.59
N PHE A 200 1.42 6.67 -6.73
CA PHE A 200 2.07 6.16 -5.53
C PHE A 200 1.27 6.44 -4.24
N GLY A 201 0.56 7.56 -4.17
CA GLY A 201 -0.31 7.92 -3.03
C GLY A 201 0.34 8.77 -1.94
N ASP A 202 1.55 9.32 -2.17
CA ASP A 202 2.23 10.20 -1.20
C ASP A 202 1.51 11.56 -1.11
N ILE A 203 0.94 11.84 0.06
CA ILE A 203 0.15 13.05 0.32
C ILE A 203 0.96 14.34 0.16
N THR A 204 2.27 14.30 0.39
CA THR A 204 3.12 15.50 0.30
C THR A 204 3.23 16.01 -1.14
N ASP A 205 3.26 15.10 -2.11
CA ASP A 205 3.22 15.46 -3.52
C ASP A 205 1.91 16.15 -3.87
N LEU A 206 0.79 15.68 -3.33
CA LEU A 206 -0.51 16.30 -3.59
C LEU A 206 -0.63 17.70 -2.99
N GLU A 207 -0.05 17.92 -1.82
CA GLU A 207 -0.05 19.23 -1.14
C GLU A 207 0.81 20.24 -1.89
N GLU A 208 2.00 19.82 -2.32
CA GLU A 208 2.86 20.65 -3.17
C GLU A 208 2.20 20.89 -4.53
N ALA A 209 1.55 19.89 -5.13
CA ALA A 209 0.80 20.05 -6.37
C ALA A 209 -0.31 21.09 -6.25
N LEU A 210 -1.08 21.05 -5.14
CA LEU A 210 -2.18 21.99 -4.90
C LEU A 210 -1.65 23.42 -4.73
N SER A 211 -0.55 23.57 -3.98
CA SER A 211 0.13 24.85 -3.81
C SER A 211 0.62 25.40 -5.16
N ALA A 212 1.32 24.57 -5.95
CA ALA A 212 1.82 24.95 -7.27
C ALA A 212 0.68 25.30 -8.25
N GLY A 213 -0.41 24.53 -8.26
CA GLY A 213 -1.59 24.79 -9.10
C GLY A 213 -2.28 26.12 -8.76
N ARG A 214 -2.45 26.43 -7.46
CA ARG A 214 -3.00 27.73 -7.02
C ARG A 214 -2.10 28.90 -7.40
N GLN A 215 -0.79 28.75 -7.21
CA GLN A 215 0.19 29.76 -7.64
C GLN A 215 0.18 29.95 -9.17
N ALA A 216 0.01 28.87 -9.94
CA ALA A 216 -0.08 28.95 -11.40
C ALA A 216 -1.28 29.78 -11.85
N VAL A 217 -2.47 29.55 -11.27
CA VAL A 217 -3.68 30.34 -11.56
C VAL A 217 -3.50 31.80 -11.17
N ALA A 218 -2.92 32.08 -10.00
CA ALA A 218 -2.68 33.45 -9.53
C ALA A 218 -1.67 34.22 -10.41
N ALA A 219 -0.68 33.53 -10.97
CA ALA A 219 0.33 34.14 -11.84
C ALA A 219 -0.12 34.29 -13.31
N ALA A 220 -1.21 33.62 -13.73
CA ALA A 220 -1.68 33.67 -15.10
C ALA A 220 -2.62 34.87 -15.36
N PRO A 221 -2.34 35.75 -16.34
CA PRO A 221 -3.20 36.89 -16.65
C PRO A 221 -4.64 36.48 -17.03
N ASN A 222 -5.64 37.17 -16.48
CA ASN A 222 -7.05 36.92 -16.78
C ASN A 222 -7.35 37.06 -18.28
N GLY A 223 -8.03 36.07 -18.86
CA GLY A 223 -8.40 36.05 -20.28
C GLY A 223 -7.30 35.53 -21.23
N HIS A 224 -6.11 35.18 -20.73
CA HIS A 224 -5.07 34.54 -21.53
C HIS A 224 -5.34 33.02 -21.68
N PRO A 225 -5.08 32.38 -22.84
CA PRO A 225 -5.25 30.92 -22.99
C PRO A 225 -4.50 30.06 -21.96
N HIS A 226 -3.34 30.52 -21.48
CA HIS A 226 -2.61 29.87 -20.38
C HIS A 226 -3.37 29.85 -19.05
N HIS A 227 -4.26 30.81 -18.80
CA HIS A 227 -5.09 30.81 -17.59
C HIS A 227 -6.07 29.64 -17.57
N ALA A 228 -6.67 29.30 -18.73
CA ALA A 228 -7.53 28.12 -18.85
C ALA A 228 -6.78 26.81 -18.59
N LEU A 229 -5.53 26.69 -19.07
CA LEU A 229 -4.68 25.53 -18.77
C LEU A 229 -4.37 25.42 -17.28
N CYS A 230 -4.03 26.54 -16.61
CA CYS A 230 -3.76 26.53 -15.17
C CYS A 230 -5.01 26.14 -14.36
N LEU A 231 -6.19 26.61 -14.76
CA LEU A 231 -7.46 26.24 -14.14
C LEU A 231 -7.78 24.74 -14.33
N SER A 232 -7.52 24.19 -15.52
CA SER A 232 -7.69 22.77 -15.79
C SER A 232 -6.76 21.91 -14.93
N GLU A 233 -5.50 22.29 -14.79
CA GLU A 233 -4.56 21.57 -13.90
C GLU A 233 -4.96 21.70 -12.44
N LEU A 234 -5.39 22.88 -11.98
CA LEU A 234 -5.91 23.07 -10.62
C LEU A 234 -7.12 22.18 -10.37
N SER A 235 -8.06 22.12 -11.33
CA SER A 235 -9.22 21.22 -11.26
C SER A 235 -8.78 19.77 -11.06
N ALA A 236 -7.82 19.27 -11.84
CA ALA A 236 -7.31 17.90 -11.70
C ALA A 236 -6.70 17.63 -10.31
N VAL A 237 -5.94 18.57 -9.75
CA VAL A 237 -5.36 18.41 -8.40
C VAL A 237 -6.43 18.43 -7.31
N LEU A 238 -7.43 19.30 -7.45
CA LEU A 238 -8.56 19.37 -6.52
C LEU A 238 -9.38 18.07 -6.52
N VAL A 239 -9.49 17.40 -7.67
CA VAL A 239 -10.08 16.05 -7.76
C VAL A 239 -9.27 15.04 -6.97
N SER A 240 -7.95 14.97 -7.17
CA SER A 240 -7.09 14.08 -6.40
C SER A 240 -7.17 14.39 -4.89
N ARG A 241 -7.26 15.67 -4.50
CA ARG A 241 -7.44 16.09 -3.10
C ARG A 241 -8.82 15.70 -2.57
N TYR A 242 -9.87 15.80 -3.36
CA TYR A 242 -11.19 15.30 -3.00
C TYR A 242 -11.17 13.79 -2.81
N LEU A 243 -10.58 13.01 -3.73
CA LEU A 243 -10.51 11.55 -3.62
C LEU A 243 -9.77 11.11 -2.35
N ARG A 244 -8.75 11.86 -1.95
CA ARG A 244 -7.97 11.62 -0.74
C ARG A 244 -8.67 12.03 0.56
N THR A 245 -9.33 13.18 0.59
CA THR A 245 -9.87 13.76 1.83
C THR A 245 -11.38 13.56 2.00
N ARG A 246 -12.08 13.27 0.91
CA ARG A 246 -13.55 13.21 0.80
C ARG A 246 -14.28 14.49 1.22
N ILE A 247 -13.57 15.62 1.28
CA ILE A 247 -14.15 16.93 1.61
C ILE A 247 -14.85 17.51 0.37
N PRO A 248 -16.20 17.64 0.35
CA PRO A 248 -16.94 18.02 -0.86
C PRO A 248 -16.57 19.40 -1.44
N ALA A 249 -16.08 20.32 -0.60
CA ALA A 249 -15.67 21.66 -1.04
C ALA A 249 -14.58 21.63 -2.12
N TYR A 250 -13.65 20.66 -2.09
CA TYR A 250 -12.64 20.53 -3.14
C TYR A 250 -13.24 20.10 -4.49
N LEU A 251 -14.30 19.28 -4.47
CA LEU A 251 -14.99 18.88 -5.69
C LEU A 251 -15.76 20.06 -6.30
N ASP A 252 -16.41 20.88 -5.46
CA ASP A 252 -17.08 22.10 -5.93
C ASP A 252 -16.08 23.13 -6.48
N GLU A 253 -14.92 23.31 -5.84
CA GLU A 253 -13.81 24.14 -6.35
C GLU A 253 -13.28 23.61 -7.70
N ALA A 254 -13.18 22.28 -7.87
CA ALA A 254 -12.75 21.67 -9.12
C ALA A 254 -13.73 21.93 -10.28
N ILE A 255 -15.04 21.90 -9.99
CA ILE A 255 -16.10 22.21 -10.95
C ILE A 255 -16.06 23.69 -11.35
N ASP A 256 -15.94 24.62 -10.40
CA ASP A 256 -15.78 26.06 -10.70
C ASP A 256 -14.55 26.31 -11.59
N ALA A 257 -13.41 25.68 -11.25
CA ALA A 257 -12.18 25.85 -12.01
C ALA A 257 -12.34 25.40 -13.47
N VAL A 258 -12.91 24.22 -13.73
CA VAL A 258 -13.10 23.73 -15.11
C VAL A 258 -14.17 24.52 -15.87
N GLU A 259 -15.22 25.00 -15.19
CA GLU A 259 -16.23 25.87 -15.81
C GLU A 259 -15.62 27.20 -16.26
N ARG A 260 -14.81 27.83 -15.40
CA ARG A 260 -14.08 29.06 -15.74
C ARG A 260 -13.08 28.82 -16.86
N ALA A 261 -12.40 27.67 -16.88
CA ALA A 261 -11.53 27.28 -17.97
C ALA A 261 -12.30 27.15 -19.30
N HIS A 262 -13.47 26.49 -19.26
CA HIS A 262 -14.35 26.35 -20.41
C HIS A 262 -14.81 27.71 -20.96
N LEU A 263 -15.31 28.59 -20.08
CA LEU A 263 -15.76 29.94 -20.43
C LEU A 263 -14.63 30.77 -21.07
N ALA A 264 -13.41 30.69 -20.53
CA ALA A 264 -12.25 31.40 -21.07
C ALA A 264 -11.88 30.94 -22.50
N THR A 265 -12.21 29.71 -22.87
CA THR A 265 -11.92 29.14 -24.20
C THR A 265 -13.07 29.24 -25.21
N LEU A 266 -14.21 29.85 -24.84
CA LEU A 266 -15.35 30.03 -25.75
C LEU A 266 -15.03 30.92 -26.97
N ARG A 267 -13.99 31.75 -26.88
CA ARG A 267 -13.50 32.59 -27.98
C ARG A 267 -12.34 31.95 -28.76
N ASP A 268 -11.80 30.83 -28.30
CA ASP A 268 -10.70 30.11 -28.98
C ASP A 268 -11.24 29.30 -30.17
N THR A 269 -10.62 29.41 -31.33
CA THR A 269 -11.01 28.67 -32.55
C THR A 269 -10.65 27.18 -32.49
N ARG A 270 -9.81 26.77 -31.52
CA ARG A 270 -9.39 25.37 -31.31
C ARG A 270 -10.44 24.58 -30.54
N ARG A 271 -11.32 23.89 -31.28
CA ARG A 271 -12.42 23.06 -30.74
C ARG A 271 -11.96 21.97 -29.76
N HIS A 272 -10.76 21.40 -29.93
CA HIS A 272 -10.24 20.31 -29.10
C HIS A 272 -10.00 20.70 -27.63
N VAL A 273 -9.61 21.94 -27.33
CA VAL A 273 -9.40 22.40 -25.94
C VAL A 273 -10.73 22.42 -25.17
N ARG A 274 -11.83 22.75 -25.86
CA ARG A 274 -13.16 22.77 -25.26
C ARG A 274 -13.61 21.36 -24.86
N VAL A 275 -13.29 20.36 -25.69
CA VAL A 275 -13.65 18.96 -25.43
C VAL A 275 -12.99 18.47 -24.13
N VAL A 276 -11.72 18.80 -23.87
CA VAL A 276 -11.05 18.45 -22.60
C VAL A 276 -11.84 18.95 -21.39
N HIS A 277 -12.29 20.21 -21.43
CA HIS A 277 -13.05 20.81 -20.35
C HIS A 277 -14.44 20.15 -20.20
N LEU A 278 -15.13 19.87 -21.32
CA LEU A 278 -16.44 19.22 -21.31
C LEU A 278 -16.35 17.78 -20.79
N THR A 279 -15.37 17.00 -21.22
CA THR A 279 -15.19 15.62 -20.74
C THR A 279 -14.86 15.58 -19.24
N THR A 280 -14.05 16.53 -18.78
CA THR A 280 -13.69 16.66 -17.35
C THR A 280 -14.91 17.09 -16.53
N LEU A 281 -15.64 18.11 -16.98
CA LEU A 281 -16.85 18.59 -16.31
C LEU A 281 -17.93 17.51 -16.24
N CYS A 282 -18.15 16.75 -17.32
CA CYS A 282 -19.06 15.60 -17.33
C CYS A 282 -18.69 14.60 -16.23
N ARG A 283 -17.42 14.19 -16.13
CA ARG A 283 -16.94 13.28 -15.09
C ARG A 283 -17.18 13.83 -13.68
N LEU A 284 -16.86 15.12 -13.46
CA LEU A 284 -17.00 15.75 -12.14
C LEU A 284 -18.45 15.85 -11.68
N LEU A 285 -19.37 16.15 -12.61
CA LEU A 285 -20.80 16.22 -12.31
C LEU A 285 -21.36 14.84 -11.98
N VAL A 286 -20.93 13.78 -12.67
CA VAL A 286 -21.27 12.39 -12.29
C VAL A 286 -20.77 12.10 -10.87
N THR A 287 -19.51 12.39 -10.57
CA THR A 287 -18.95 12.17 -9.22
C THR A 287 -19.70 12.97 -8.16
N ARG A 288 -20.04 14.24 -8.42
CA ARG A 288 -20.83 15.05 -7.47
C ARG A 288 -22.24 14.50 -7.26
N TYR A 289 -22.87 13.98 -8.32
CA TYR A 289 -24.16 13.31 -8.22
C TYR A 289 -24.07 12.06 -7.34
N GLU A 290 -23.08 11.19 -7.52
CA GLU A 290 -22.91 9.97 -6.72
C GLU A 290 -22.75 10.28 -5.21
N ILE A 291 -22.20 11.45 -4.85
CA ILE A 291 -21.99 11.87 -3.46
C ILE A 291 -23.21 12.59 -2.88
N ALA A 292 -23.73 13.59 -3.60
CA ALA A 292 -24.73 14.51 -3.09
C ALA A 292 -26.16 14.14 -3.50
N GLY A 293 -26.33 13.21 -4.43
CA GLY A 293 -27.62 12.74 -4.94
C GLY A 293 -28.44 13.78 -5.70
N LYS A 294 -27.85 14.92 -6.09
CA LYS A 294 -28.57 16.04 -6.71
C LYS A 294 -28.96 15.72 -8.17
N PRO A 295 -30.24 15.50 -8.51
CA PRO A 295 -30.64 15.04 -9.84
C PRO A 295 -30.22 15.97 -10.99
N ALA A 296 -30.10 17.27 -10.71
CA ALA A 296 -29.65 18.27 -11.69
C ALA A 296 -28.21 18.05 -12.18
N ASP A 297 -27.34 17.44 -11.35
CA ASP A 297 -25.95 17.21 -11.73
C ASP A 297 -25.82 16.13 -12.80
N ILE A 298 -26.59 15.04 -12.69
CA ILE A 298 -26.53 13.95 -13.67
C ILE A 298 -27.22 14.32 -14.99
N GLU A 299 -28.31 15.11 -14.97
CA GLU A 299 -28.89 15.63 -16.22
C GLU A 299 -27.88 16.53 -16.94
N ARG A 300 -27.25 17.44 -16.19
CA ARG A 300 -26.23 18.32 -16.74
C ARG A 300 -25.00 17.55 -17.24
N ALA A 301 -24.61 16.46 -16.57
CA ALA A 301 -23.51 15.60 -17.02
C ALA A 301 -23.81 14.97 -18.39
N VAL A 302 -25.04 14.46 -18.59
CA VAL A 302 -25.47 13.88 -19.87
C VAL A 302 -25.47 14.96 -20.96
N ASP A 303 -26.02 16.15 -20.70
CA ASP A 303 -26.04 17.26 -21.67
C ASP A 303 -24.63 17.69 -22.08
N ILE A 304 -23.72 17.82 -21.11
CA ILE A 304 -22.31 18.18 -21.36
C ILE A 304 -21.58 17.04 -22.10
N GLY A 305 -21.87 15.78 -21.75
CA GLY A 305 -21.31 14.61 -22.44
C GLY A 305 -21.74 14.54 -23.92
N ARG A 306 -23.02 14.82 -24.21
CA ARG A 306 -23.53 14.89 -25.59
C ARG A 306 -22.84 15.99 -26.39
N GLN A 307 -22.72 17.18 -25.81
CA GLN A 307 -21.95 18.27 -26.43
C GLN A 307 -20.50 17.84 -26.71
N ALA A 308 -19.83 17.17 -25.78
CA ALA A 308 -18.46 16.71 -25.98
C ALA A 308 -18.33 15.75 -27.17
N VAL A 309 -19.27 14.81 -27.32
CA VAL A 309 -19.30 13.84 -28.42
C VAL A 309 -19.61 14.52 -29.76
N GLU A 310 -20.50 15.52 -29.80
CA GLU A 310 -20.83 16.27 -31.03
C GLU A 310 -19.60 16.98 -31.66
N TYR A 311 -18.61 17.35 -30.85
CA TYR A 311 -17.39 17.99 -31.33
C TYR A 311 -16.34 17.00 -31.88
N MET A 312 -16.56 15.69 -31.78
CA MET A 312 -15.53 14.66 -32.00
C MET A 312 -15.90 13.69 -33.12
N ALA A 313 -14.96 13.48 -34.05
CA ALA A 313 -15.01 12.40 -35.03
C ALA A 313 -14.00 11.28 -34.66
N PRO A 314 -14.16 10.05 -35.18
CA PRO A 314 -13.17 9.00 -35.00
C PRO A 314 -11.76 9.44 -35.42
N GLY A 315 -10.73 9.09 -34.64
CA GLY A 315 -9.33 9.45 -34.90
C GLY A 315 -8.81 10.72 -34.23
N TYR A 316 -9.64 11.43 -33.44
CA TYR A 316 -9.18 12.55 -32.59
C TYR A 316 -8.81 12.05 -31.18
N ARG A 317 -7.74 12.63 -30.57
CA ARG A 317 -7.07 12.23 -29.29
C ARG A 317 -7.98 12.08 -28.03
N LEU A 318 -9.27 12.40 -28.10
CA LEU A 318 -10.21 12.34 -26.96
C LEU A 318 -11.54 11.68 -27.34
N PHE A 319 -11.61 11.04 -28.51
CA PHE A 319 -12.84 10.44 -29.00
C PHE A 319 -13.35 9.39 -28.01
N GLU A 320 -12.47 8.49 -27.60
CA GLU A 320 -12.71 7.39 -26.67
C GLU A 320 -13.11 7.92 -25.29
N VAL A 321 -12.42 8.94 -24.80
CA VAL A 321 -12.67 9.56 -23.48
C VAL A 321 -14.05 10.23 -23.43
N ALA A 322 -14.43 10.97 -24.48
CA ALA A 322 -15.74 11.63 -24.54
C ALA A 322 -16.88 10.62 -24.56
N HIS A 323 -16.77 9.58 -25.40
CA HIS A 323 -17.75 8.50 -25.50
C HIS A 323 -17.87 7.74 -24.19
N ASN A 324 -16.75 7.39 -23.57
CA ASN A 324 -16.72 6.71 -22.28
C ASN A 324 -17.38 7.54 -21.16
N ASN A 325 -17.13 8.85 -21.10
CA ASN A 325 -17.69 9.69 -20.05
C ASN A 325 -19.20 9.91 -20.22
N LEU A 326 -19.69 10.03 -21.46
CA LEU A 326 -21.12 10.06 -21.73
C LEU A 326 -21.77 8.71 -21.37
N ALA A 327 -21.15 7.58 -21.73
CA ALA A 327 -21.63 6.27 -21.36
C ALA A 327 -21.75 6.10 -19.84
N LEU A 328 -20.74 6.56 -19.08
CA LEU A 328 -20.78 6.60 -17.62
C LEU A 328 -21.96 7.44 -17.09
N ALA A 329 -22.16 8.65 -17.61
CA ALA A 329 -23.28 9.52 -17.19
C ALA A 329 -24.65 8.88 -17.48
N LEU A 330 -24.81 8.25 -18.65
CA LEU A 330 -26.04 7.55 -19.02
C LEU A 330 -26.29 6.31 -18.14
N ARG A 331 -25.25 5.51 -17.84
CA ARG A 331 -25.36 4.38 -16.91
C ARG A 331 -25.80 4.82 -15.52
N VAL A 332 -25.18 5.87 -14.98
CA VAL A 332 -25.52 6.41 -13.65
C VAL A 332 -26.92 7.03 -13.64
N ARG A 333 -27.36 7.64 -14.75
CA ARG A 333 -28.76 8.09 -14.89
C ARG A 333 -29.72 6.90 -14.91
N TYR A 334 -29.40 5.83 -15.64
CA TYR A 334 -30.18 4.59 -15.65
C TYR A 334 -30.34 3.99 -14.24
N GLU A 335 -29.28 3.95 -13.43
CA GLU A 335 -29.39 3.45 -12.04
C GLU A 335 -30.44 4.21 -11.22
N ARG A 336 -30.64 5.49 -11.52
CA ARG A 336 -31.65 6.35 -10.87
C ARG A 336 -33.05 6.18 -11.47
N THR A 337 -33.15 6.20 -12.79
CA THR A 337 -34.44 6.31 -13.51
C THR A 337 -34.99 4.97 -13.96
N THR A 338 -34.12 3.96 -14.08
CA THR A 338 -34.37 2.65 -14.70
C THR A 338 -34.85 2.72 -16.17
N GLU A 339 -34.62 3.86 -16.84
CA GLU A 339 -35.02 4.11 -18.23
C GLU A 339 -34.19 3.26 -19.21
N PRO A 340 -34.75 2.23 -19.87
CA PRO A 340 -33.96 1.26 -20.66
C PRO A 340 -33.20 1.88 -21.83
N GLY A 341 -33.68 3.02 -22.35
CA GLY A 341 -33.03 3.77 -23.42
C GLY A 341 -31.65 4.29 -23.02
N ASP A 342 -31.49 4.73 -21.77
CA ASP A 342 -30.21 5.23 -21.25
C ASP A 342 -29.16 4.12 -21.18
N LEU A 343 -29.55 2.93 -20.74
CA LEU A 343 -28.64 1.79 -20.67
C LEU A 343 -28.22 1.31 -22.06
N ALA A 344 -29.15 1.29 -23.02
CA ALA A 344 -28.84 0.94 -24.40
C ALA A 344 -27.87 1.95 -25.04
N GLU A 345 -28.12 3.25 -24.84
CA GLU A 345 -27.25 4.34 -25.32
C GLU A 345 -25.87 4.29 -24.64
N ALA A 346 -25.81 4.01 -23.33
CA ALA A 346 -24.57 3.83 -22.59
C ALA A 346 -23.70 2.70 -23.16
N ILE A 347 -24.30 1.55 -23.47
CA ILE A 347 -23.58 0.40 -24.04
C ILE A 347 -23.03 0.73 -25.43
N ASP A 348 -23.81 1.40 -26.29
CA ASP A 348 -23.34 1.82 -27.63
C ASP A 348 -22.13 2.76 -27.54
N PHE A 349 -22.21 3.80 -26.70
CA PHE A 349 -21.09 4.73 -26.52
C PHE A 349 -19.86 4.08 -25.88
N ALA A 350 -20.05 3.23 -24.86
CA ALA A 350 -18.94 2.52 -24.23
C ALA A 350 -18.25 1.55 -25.22
N ARG A 351 -19.02 0.87 -26.07
CA ARG A 351 -18.48 -0.03 -27.11
C ARG A 351 -17.65 0.73 -28.14
N ARG A 352 -18.13 1.89 -28.62
CA ARG A 352 -17.34 2.77 -29.51
C ARG A 352 -16.03 3.23 -28.87
N ALA A 353 -16.02 3.51 -27.57
CA ALA A 353 -14.79 3.88 -26.87
C ALA A 353 -13.79 2.73 -26.83
N VAL A 354 -14.25 1.50 -26.54
CA VAL A 354 -13.40 0.29 -26.53
C VAL A 354 -12.89 -0.05 -27.94
N ASP A 355 -13.74 0.02 -28.96
CA ASP A 355 -13.37 -0.36 -30.33
C ASP A 355 -12.32 0.57 -30.96
N ASN A 356 -12.26 1.84 -30.50
CA ASN A 356 -11.31 2.82 -31.01
C ASN A 356 -10.03 2.95 -30.15
N ALA A 357 -10.03 2.44 -28.92
CA ALA A 357 -8.86 2.47 -28.05
C ALA A 357 -7.81 1.41 -28.45
N ALA A 358 -6.54 1.79 -28.61
CA ALA A 358 -5.45 0.84 -28.87
C ALA A 358 -5.26 -0.10 -27.66
N THR A 359 -4.84 -1.34 -27.92
CA THR A 359 -4.68 -2.38 -26.87
C THR A 359 -3.63 -2.02 -25.82
N ASP A 360 -2.64 -1.22 -26.19
CA ASP A 360 -1.57 -0.69 -25.35
C ASP A 360 -1.89 0.68 -24.73
N ASP A 361 -3.09 1.23 -24.96
CA ASP A 361 -3.51 2.48 -24.32
C ASP A 361 -3.84 2.25 -22.83
N PRO A 362 -3.17 2.93 -21.88
CA PRO A 362 -3.51 2.90 -20.47
C PRO A 362 -4.98 3.24 -20.14
N ALA A 363 -5.67 4.02 -20.98
CA ALA A 363 -7.08 4.37 -20.75
C ALA A 363 -8.04 3.21 -21.10
N ARG A 364 -7.61 2.23 -21.91
CA ARG A 364 -8.46 1.16 -22.42
C ARG A 364 -9.09 0.32 -21.31
N ALA A 365 -8.35 0.03 -20.23
CA ALA A 365 -8.90 -0.72 -19.10
C ALA A 365 -10.11 -0.03 -18.47
N THR A 366 -10.10 1.30 -18.39
CA THR A 366 -11.26 2.07 -17.88
C THR A 366 -12.45 1.99 -18.84
N HIS A 367 -12.20 2.01 -20.15
CA HIS A 367 -13.25 1.86 -21.17
C HIS A 367 -13.89 0.48 -21.14
N CYS A 368 -13.08 -0.58 -21.10
CA CYS A 368 -13.55 -1.96 -20.96
C CYS A 368 -14.35 -2.14 -19.67
N LEU A 369 -13.90 -1.57 -18.55
CA LEU A 369 -14.61 -1.64 -17.28
C LEU A 369 -16.00 -0.98 -17.33
N ASN A 370 -16.11 0.23 -17.89
CA ASN A 370 -17.40 0.91 -17.99
C ASN A 370 -18.39 0.15 -18.90
N LEU A 371 -17.90 -0.44 -20.00
CA LEU A 371 -18.71 -1.30 -20.86
C LEU A 371 -19.15 -2.57 -20.13
N ALA A 372 -18.23 -3.24 -19.44
CA ALA A 372 -18.52 -4.44 -18.65
C ALA A 372 -19.60 -4.19 -17.60
N MET A 373 -19.53 -3.06 -16.89
CA MET A 373 -20.56 -2.68 -15.90
C MET A 373 -21.93 -2.42 -16.55
N ALA A 374 -21.97 -1.75 -17.70
CA ALA A 374 -23.23 -1.48 -18.40
C ALA A 374 -23.87 -2.78 -18.94
N LEU A 375 -23.07 -3.68 -19.51
CA LEU A 375 -23.52 -5.01 -19.93
C LEU A 375 -23.99 -5.84 -18.74
N HIS A 376 -23.27 -5.80 -17.62
CA HIS A 376 -23.66 -6.50 -16.40
C HIS A 376 -25.02 -6.01 -15.87
N MET A 377 -25.28 -4.69 -15.86
CA MET A 377 -26.58 -4.15 -15.50
C MET A 377 -27.69 -4.62 -16.44
N ARG A 378 -27.42 -4.70 -17.75
CA ARG A 378 -28.39 -5.23 -18.71
C ARG A 378 -28.65 -6.71 -18.50
N TYR A 379 -27.61 -7.50 -18.20
CA TYR A 379 -27.75 -8.89 -17.77
C TYR A 379 -28.61 -9.02 -16.51
N LEU A 380 -28.41 -8.19 -15.47
CA LEU A 380 -29.22 -8.27 -14.26
C LEU A 380 -30.71 -7.98 -14.55
N ALA A 381 -30.99 -7.05 -15.47
CA ALA A 381 -32.36 -6.68 -15.87
C ALA A 381 -33.02 -7.71 -16.80
N GLN A 382 -32.29 -8.27 -17.76
CA GLN A 382 -32.86 -9.07 -18.87
C GLN A 382 -32.51 -10.56 -18.80
N ARG A 383 -31.48 -10.92 -18.02
CA ARG A 383 -30.91 -12.28 -17.88
C ARG A 383 -30.35 -12.87 -19.19
N ASP A 384 -29.92 -12.01 -20.12
CA ASP A 384 -29.22 -12.43 -21.33
C ASP A 384 -27.78 -12.85 -21.03
N ARG A 385 -27.47 -14.14 -21.17
CA ARG A 385 -26.11 -14.66 -20.90
C ARG A 385 -25.06 -14.14 -21.87
N THR A 386 -25.43 -13.62 -23.04
CA THR A 386 -24.44 -13.05 -23.98
C THR A 386 -23.78 -11.80 -23.38
N ASP A 387 -24.56 -10.94 -22.73
CA ASP A 387 -24.06 -9.77 -22.01
C ASP A 387 -23.13 -10.16 -20.86
N LEU A 388 -23.46 -11.22 -20.12
CA LEU A 388 -22.62 -11.71 -19.03
C LEU A 388 -21.25 -12.17 -19.55
N VAL A 389 -21.23 -12.98 -20.62
CA VAL A 389 -19.99 -13.50 -21.21
C VAL A 389 -19.12 -12.35 -21.71
N GLU A 390 -19.71 -11.37 -22.39
CA GLU A 390 -18.99 -10.19 -22.87
C GLU A 390 -18.46 -9.33 -21.71
N ALA A 391 -19.27 -9.09 -20.68
CA ALA A 391 -18.87 -8.33 -19.50
C ALA A 391 -17.69 -8.96 -18.77
N LEU A 392 -17.70 -10.29 -18.56
CA LEU A 392 -16.59 -11.02 -17.94
C LEU A 392 -15.32 -10.94 -18.77
N ALA A 393 -15.40 -11.11 -20.09
CA ALA A 393 -14.26 -11.00 -20.98
C ALA A 393 -13.61 -9.60 -20.93
N LEU A 394 -14.42 -8.55 -20.96
CA LEU A 394 -13.96 -7.15 -20.87
C LEU A 394 -13.35 -6.82 -19.50
N ALA A 395 -13.96 -7.29 -18.41
CA ALA A 395 -13.43 -7.07 -17.06
C ALA A 395 -12.09 -7.79 -16.86
N ARG A 396 -11.95 -9.02 -17.40
CA ARG A 396 -10.69 -9.78 -17.41
C ARG A 396 -9.60 -9.09 -18.24
N GLU A 397 -9.96 -8.55 -19.41
CA GLU A 397 -9.05 -7.78 -20.26
C GLU A 397 -8.54 -6.54 -19.51
N ALA A 398 -9.45 -5.77 -18.88
CA ALA A 398 -9.11 -4.59 -18.12
C ALA A 398 -8.16 -4.89 -16.94
N THR A 399 -8.42 -6.00 -16.22
CA THR A 399 -7.59 -6.48 -15.10
C THR A 399 -6.18 -6.85 -15.56
N SER A 400 -6.08 -7.46 -16.75
CA SER A 400 -4.82 -8.00 -17.28
C SER A 400 -4.02 -7.01 -18.13
N ASN A 401 -4.49 -5.76 -18.29
CA ASN A 401 -3.84 -4.77 -19.15
C ASN A 401 -2.55 -4.20 -18.49
N PRO A 402 -1.34 -4.50 -19.00
CA PRO A 402 -0.09 -4.10 -18.35
C PRO A 402 0.27 -2.61 -18.54
N ALA A 403 -0.37 -1.90 -19.49
CA ALA A 403 -0.16 -0.47 -19.69
C ALA A 403 -0.87 0.39 -18.62
N THR A 404 -1.84 -0.21 -17.94
CA THR A 404 -2.68 0.40 -16.92
C THR A 404 -2.03 0.29 -15.54
N ASP A 405 -2.22 1.30 -14.69
CA ASP A 405 -1.71 1.28 -13.31
C ASP A 405 -2.38 0.18 -12.45
N VAL A 406 -1.68 -0.24 -11.40
CA VAL A 406 -2.13 -1.33 -10.52
C VAL A 406 -3.47 -1.02 -9.82
N THR A 407 -3.76 0.24 -9.50
CA THR A 407 -5.00 0.64 -8.81
C THR A 407 -6.21 0.47 -9.73
N THR A 408 -6.08 0.89 -10.99
CA THR A 408 -7.14 0.71 -12.00
C THR A 408 -7.32 -0.78 -12.33
N ARG A 409 -6.23 -1.55 -12.46
CA ARG A 409 -6.30 -3.01 -12.66
C ARG A 409 -6.95 -3.73 -11.48
N LEU A 410 -6.65 -3.32 -10.25
CA LEU A 410 -7.29 -3.84 -9.05
C LEU A 410 -8.79 -3.52 -9.04
N THR A 411 -9.17 -2.29 -9.39
CA THR A 411 -10.59 -1.90 -9.52
C THR A 411 -11.30 -2.78 -10.56
N ALA A 412 -10.67 -3.02 -11.71
CA ALA A 412 -11.21 -3.91 -12.74
C ALA A 412 -11.33 -5.37 -12.25
N GLY A 413 -10.34 -5.87 -11.50
CA GLY A 413 -10.37 -7.21 -10.93
C GLY A 413 -11.49 -7.39 -9.91
N LEU A 414 -11.75 -6.36 -9.10
CA LEU A 414 -12.90 -6.37 -8.18
C LEU A 414 -14.23 -6.38 -8.93
N SER A 415 -14.38 -5.58 -9.99
CA SER A 415 -15.58 -5.63 -10.82
C SER A 415 -15.73 -6.97 -11.54
N TRP A 416 -14.64 -7.57 -12.04
CA TRP A 416 -14.66 -8.92 -12.61
C TRP A 416 -15.18 -9.94 -11.58
N SER A 417 -14.63 -9.91 -10.37
CA SER A 417 -15.04 -10.80 -9.28
C SER A 417 -16.51 -10.63 -8.90
N ASP A 418 -17.02 -9.40 -8.86
CA ASP A 418 -18.41 -9.08 -8.52
C ASP A 418 -19.40 -9.52 -9.61
N ILE A 419 -19.05 -9.28 -10.88
CA ILE A 419 -19.83 -9.74 -12.03
C ILE A 419 -19.93 -11.26 -12.03
N ALA A 420 -18.82 -11.96 -11.81
CA ALA A 420 -18.78 -13.42 -11.76
C ALA A 420 -19.60 -13.97 -10.59
N ALA A 421 -19.37 -13.46 -9.37
CA ALA A 421 -20.03 -13.95 -8.17
C ALA A 421 -21.54 -13.65 -8.16
N SER A 422 -21.99 -12.51 -8.68
CA SER A 422 -23.43 -12.19 -8.81
C SER A 422 -24.15 -13.06 -9.85
N ALA A 423 -23.42 -13.64 -10.81
CA ALA A 423 -23.93 -14.64 -11.74
C ALA A 423 -23.86 -16.09 -11.19
N GLY A 424 -23.29 -16.29 -10.01
CA GLY A 424 -23.06 -17.61 -9.41
C GLY A 424 -21.83 -18.35 -9.94
N GLU A 425 -21.01 -17.70 -10.77
CA GLU A 425 -19.77 -18.26 -11.35
C GLU A 425 -18.61 -18.09 -10.35
N TYR A 426 -18.72 -18.75 -9.18
CA TYR A 426 -17.82 -18.51 -8.05
C TYR A 426 -16.36 -18.92 -8.31
N ALA A 427 -16.12 -19.96 -9.11
CA ALA A 427 -14.75 -20.37 -9.47
C ALA A 427 -14.03 -19.26 -10.26
N GLU A 428 -14.72 -18.61 -11.20
CA GLU A 428 -14.16 -17.48 -11.93
C GLU A 428 -13.96 -16.24 -11.04
N ALA A 429 -14.87 -16.01 -10.09
CA ALA A 429 -14.70 -14.94 -9.10
C ALA A 429 -13.43 -15.16 -8.24
N VAL A 430 -13.14 -16.41 -7.87
CA VAL A 430 -11.94 -16.80 -7.13
C VAL A 430 -10.68 -16.49 -7.94
N GLU A 431 -10.64 -16.82 -9.24
CA GLU A 431 -9.52 -16.49 -10.12
C GLU A 431 -9.23 -14.97 -10.14
N ALA A 432 -10.28 -14.16 -10.23
CA ALA A 432 -10.16 -12.70 -10.18
C ALA A 432 -9.61 -12.20 -8.83
N PHE A 433 -10.12 -12.76 -7.72
CA PHE A 433 -9.68 -12.39 -6.37
C PHE A 433 -8.23 -12.77 -6.08
N GLU A 434 -7.71 -13.86 -6.65
CA GLU A 434 -6.30 -14.24 -6.50
C GLU A 434 -5.37 -13.13 -7.00
N LEU A 435 -5.62 -12.62 -8.20
CA LEU A 435 -4.84 -11.52 -8.77
C LEU A 435 -4.94 -10.25 -7.92
N VAL A 436 -6.16 -9.93 -7.46
CA VAL A 436 -6.41 -8.75 -6.62
C VAL A 436 -5.63 -8.85 -5.30
N ILE A 437 -5.69 -10.00 -4.61
CA ILE A 437 -5.01 -10.22 -3.33
C ILE A 437 -3.48 -10.18 -3.50
N GLU A 438 -2.95 -10.71 -4.60
CA GLU A 438 -1.52 -10.65 -4.93
C GLU A 438 -1.01 -9.22 -5.04
N TRP A 439 -1.83 -8.29 -5.54
CA TRP A 439 -1.45 -6.88 -5.72
C TRP A 439 -1.68 -5.99 -4.49
N LEU A 440 -2.44 -6.42 -3.47
CA LEU A 440 -2.69 -5.61 -2.27
C LEU A 440 -1.39 -5.11 -1.59
N PRO A 441 -0.34 -5.93 -1.44
CA PRO A 441 0.95 -5.42 -0.99
C PRO A 441 1.50 -4.33 -1.93
N GLU A 442 1.48 -4.52 -3.24
CA GLU A 442 2.04 -3.52 -4.17
C GLU A 442 1.33 -2.16 -4.08
N VAL A 443 0.00 -2.17 -3.89
CA VAL A 443 -0.79 -0.94 -3.70
C VAL A 443 -0.39 -0.20 -2.43
N ALA A 444 -0.07 -0.92 -1.35
CA ALA A 444 0.43 -0.33 -0.12
C ALA A 444 1.98 -0.27 -0.10
N ALA A 445 2.63 0.21 -1.16
CA ALA A 445 4.09 0.11 -1.32
C ALA A 445 4.92 0.55 -0.09
N HIS A 446 6.11 -0.06 0.13
CA HIS A 446 6.96 0.19 1.31
C HIS A 446 7.54 1.62 1.35
N GLU A 447 7.55 2.29 0.21
CA GLU A 447 8.04 3.65 0.02
C GLU A 447 7.08 4.69 0.62
N LEU A 448 5.82 4.30 0.83
CA LEU A 448 4.77 5.16 1.35
C LEU A 448 4.85 5.29 2.87
N ARG A 449 4.38 6.44 3.35
CA ARG A 449 4.19 6.62 4.80
C ARG A 449 3.09 5.70 5.29
N ARG A 450 3.15 5.33 6.56
CA ARG A 450 2.19 4.42 7.18
C ARG A 450 0.74 4.87 7.01
N THR A 451 0.50 6.17 7.17
CA THR A 451 -0.82 6.79 7.01
C THR A 451 -1.33 6.72 5.56
N ASP A 452 -0.43 6.74 4.56
CA ASP A 452 -0.79 6.63 3.15
C ASP A 452 -1.12 5.17 2.79
N GLN A 453 -0.36 4.22 3.32
CA GLN A 453 -0.65 2.79 3.20
C GLN A 453 -2.02 2.45 3.80
N GLU A 454 -2.30 2.96 5.01
CA GLU A 454 -3.59 2.80 5.71
C GLU A 454 -4.75 3.37 4.91
N HIS A 455 -4.59 4.58 4.35
CA HIS A 455 -5.62 5.19 3.51
C HIS A 455 -5.91 4.36 2.25
N LEU A 456 -4.85 3.89 1.56
CA LEU A 456 -5.01 3.11 0.33
C LEU A 456 -5.67 1.76 0.59
N LEU A 457 -5.27 1.03 1.64
CA LEU A 457 -5.91 -0.24 2.01
C LEU A 457 -7.34 -0.03 2.54
N GLY A 458 -7.61 1.09 3.21
CA GLY A 458 -8.95 1.45 3.68
C GLY A 458 -9.97 1.66 2.57
N ARG A 459 -9.52 1.95 1.34
CA ARG A 459 -10.41 2.00 0.16
C ARG A 459 -10.95 0.62 -0.22
N TRP A 460 -10.29 -0.44 0.22
CA TRP A 460 -10.42 -1.80 -0.30
C TRP A 460 -10.70 -2.82 0.82
N THR A 461 -11.44 -2.40 1.85
CA THR A 461 -11.85 -3.28 2.95
C THR A 461 -12.87 -4.32 2.48
N GLY A 462 -12.78 -5.53 3.02
CA GLY A 462 -13.72 -6.64 2.78
C GLY A 462 -13.38 -7.51 1.57
N ILE A 463 -12.26 -7.25 0.87
CA ILE A 463 -11.83 -8.05 -0.29
C ILE A 463 -11.59 -9.49 0.12
N ALA A 464 -10.74 -9.72 1.13
CA ALA A 464 -10.40 -11.07 1.56
C ALA A 464 -11.62 -11.84 2.07
N VAL A 465 -12.53 -11.15 2.76
CA VAL A 465 -13.80 -11.70 3.29
C VAL A 465 -14.70 -12.17 2.15
N THR A 466 -14.83 -11.36 1.10
CA THR A 466 -15.63 -11.68 -0.09
C THR A 466 -14.98 -12.78 -0.92
N ALA A 467 -13.66 -12.74 -1.09
CA ALA A 467 -12.88 -13.76 -1.78
C ALA A 467 -13.03 -15.13 -1.10
N ALA A 468 -12.91 -15.17 0.24
CA ALA A 468 -13.10 -16.38 1.01
C ALA A 468 -14.52 -16.93 0.87
N ALA A 469 -15.54 -16.07 0.89
CA ALA A 469 -16.93 -16.49 0.66
C ALA A 469 -17.12 -17.09 -0.75
N CYS A 470 -16.54 -16.49 -1.78
CA CYS A 470 -16.56 -17.06 -3.13
C CYS A 470 -15.83 -18.40 -3.20
N ALA A 471 -14.66 -18.53 -2.56
CA ALA A 471 -13.90 -19.77 -2.49
C ALA A 471 -14.68 -20.90 -1.80
N VAL A 472 -15.36 -20.60 -0.69
CA VAL A 472 -16.24 -21.59 -0.03
C VAL A 472 -17.41 -21.97 -0.95
N SER A 473 -18.02 -21.02 -1.66
CA SER A 473 -19.09 -21.33 -2.62
C SER A 473 -18.62 -22.16 -3.82
N ALA A 474 -17.35 -22.04 -4.21
CA ALA A 474 -16.72 -22.87 -5.22
C ALA A 474 -16.27 -24.25 -4.69
N GLY A 475 -16.36 -24.50 -3.37
CA GLY A 475 -15.88 -25.73 -2.72
C GLY A 475 -14.38 -25.73 -2.42
N GLU A 476 -13.68 -24.61 -2.61
CA GLU A 476 -12.25 -24.42 -2.39
C GLU A 476 -11.95 -23.94 -0.95
N HIS A 477 -12.31 -24.76 0.06
CA HIS A 477 -12.24 -24.37 1.48
C HIS A 477 -10.83 -24.00 1.95
N GLU A 478 -9.82 -24.74 1.51
CA GLU A 478 -8.41 -24.48 1.82
C GLU A 478 -7.96 -23.12 1.29
N LYS A 479 -8.43 -22.78 0.09
CA LYS A 479 -8.13 -21.51 -0.56
C LYS A 479 -8.79 -20.33 0.14
N ALA A 480 -9.98 -20.53 0.71
CA ALA A 480 -10.62 -19.53 1.55
C ALA A 480 -9.74 -19.12 2.74
N VAL A 481 -9.06 -20.09 3.37
CA VAL A 481 -8.10 -19.83 4.47
C VAL A 481 -6.89 -19.04 3.96
N THR A 482 -6.29 -19.46 2.85
CA THR A 482 -5.12 -18.76 2.30
C THR A 482 -5.45 -17.33 1.86
N MET A 483 -6.63 -17.11 1.27
CA MET A 483 -7.11 -15.78 0.89
C MET A 483 -7.33 -14.88 2.11
N LEU A 484 -7.90 -15.40 3.21
CA LEU A 484 -8.06 -14.65 4.45
C LEU A 484 -6.72 -14.27 5.11
N GLU A 485 -5.71 -15.12 4.99
CA GLU A 485 -4.38 -14.87 5.56
C GLU A 485 -3.50 -13.96 4.69
N GLN A 486 -3.69 -13.99 3.36
CA GLN A 486 -2.94 -13.14 2.43
C GLN A 486 -3.58 -11.75 2.24
N GLY A 487 -4.90 -11.70 2.17
CA GLY A 487 -5.65 -10.47 1.89
C GLY A 487 -6.01 -9.65 3.14
N ARG A 488 -5.69 -10.14 4.35
CA ARG A 488 -5.87 -9.40 5.61
C ARG A 488 -4.54 -9.27 6.35
N GLY A 489 -4.47 -8.26 7.20
CA GLY A 489 -3.27 -7.94 7.96
C GLY A 489 -2.08 -7.76 7.01
N VAL A 490 -2.26 -7.09 5.87
CA VAL A 490 -1.18 -6.90 4.89
C VAL A 490 -0.03 -6.13 5.55
N LEU A 491 -0.38 -5.11 6.32
CA LEU A 491 0.57 -4.28 7.05
C LEU A 491 1.12 -4.99 8.31
N LEU A 492 0.32 -5.84 8.94
CA LEU A 492 0.73 -6.70 10.06
C LEU A 492 1.76 -7.74 9.58
N SER A 493 1.43 -8.47 8.52
CA SER A 493 2.28 -9.49 7.87
C SER A 493 3.62 -8.91 7.42
N ARG A 494 3.61 -7.68 6.92
CA ARG A 494 4.85 -6.96 6.58
C ARG A 494 5.71 -6.61 7.77
N ALA A 495 5.09 -6.14 8.85
CA ALA A 495 5.82 -5.92 10.10
C ALA A 495 6.48 -7.22 10.58
N LEU A 496 5.85 -8.38 10.34
CA LEU A 496 6.42 -9.69 10.61
C LEU A 496 7.52 -10.10 9.62
N ASP A 497 7.39 -9.78 8.32
CA ASP A 497 8.41 -10.07 7.27
C ASP A 497 9.75 -9.38 7.56
N VAL A 498 9.71 -8.18 8.15
CA VAL A 498 10.91 -7.43 8.53
C VAL A 498 11.57 -8.00 9.80
N ARG A 499 10.84 -8.80 10.58
CA ARG A 499 11.24 -9.35 11.89
C ARG A 499 11.63 -10.82 11.85
N VAL A 500 11.95 -11.34 10.67
CA VAL A 500 12.38 -12.73 10.50
C VAL A 500 13.59 -13.02 11.39
N ASP A 501 13.59 -14.19 12.03
CA ASP A 501 14.73 -14.63 12.83
C ASP A 501 15.97 -14.79 11.93
N LEU A 502 16.99 -13.98 12.20
CA LEU A 502 18.25 -13.97 11.46
C LEU A 502 19.29 -14.92 12.07
N THR A 503 18.97 -15.72 13.08
CA THR A 503 19.95 -16.57 13.78
C THR A 503 20.67 -17.51 12.82
N ASP A 504 19.93 -18.27 12.01
CA ASP A 504 20.52 -19.16 11.01
C ASP A 504 21.19 -18.41 9.86
N LEU A 505 20.63 -17.25 9.45
CA LEU A 505 21.22 -16.41 8.42
C LEU A 505 22.56 -15.82 8.87
N ARG A 506 22.65 -15.36 10.11
CA ARG A 506 23.87 -14.81 10.71
C ARG A 506 24.94 -15.88 10.88
N ALA A 507 24.54 -17.11 11.18
CA ALA A 507 25.46 -18.24 11.30
C ALA A 507 26.05 -18.68 9.94
N ARG A 508 25.24 -18.67 8.87
CA ARG A 508 25.64 -19.20 7.53
C ARG A 508 26.10 -18.13 6.54
N HIS A 509 25.52 -16.93 6.59
CA HIS A 509 25.77 -15.80 5.68
C HIS A 509 25.77 -14.46 6.44
N PRO A 510 26.80 -14.18 7.27
CA PRO A 510 26.84 -13.00 8.15
C PRO A 510 26.77 -11.67 7.40
N GLU A 511 27.34 -11.57 6.20
CA GLU A 511 27.29 -10.36 5.37
C GLU A 511 25.86 -10.04 4.91
N LEU A 512 25.09 -11.05 4.48
CA LEU A 512 23.69 -10.87 4.09
C LEU A 512 22.81 -10.53 5.30
N ALA A 513 23.09 -11.11 6.47
CA ALA A 513 22.39 -10.78 7.70
C ALA A 513 22.64 -9.31 8.10
N GLN A 514 23.89 -8.85 8.06
CA GLN A 514 24.23 -7.46 8.36
C GLN A 514 23.60 -6.49 7.36
N GLU A 515 23.69 -6.77 6.06
CA GLU A 515 23.09 -5.92 5.01
C GLU A 515 21.56 -5.83 5.19
N PHE A 516 20.90 -6.93 5.55
CA PHE A 516 19.47 -6.94 5.86
C PHE A 516 19.12 -6.14 7.13
N GLU A 517 19.94 -6.23 8.18
CA GLU A 517 19.76 -5.46 9.42
C GLU A 517 19.91 -3.95 9.20
N GLU A 518 20.93 -3.53 8.46
CA GLU A 518 21.17 -2.12 8.13
C GLU A 518 20.01 -1.54 7.31
N LEU A 519 19.50 -2.29 6.33
CA LEU A 519 18.33 -1.87 5.55
C LEU A 519 17.05 -1.85 6.37
N ARG A 520 16.88 -2.78 7.29
CA ARG A 520 15.76 -2.78 8.24
C ARG A 520 15.78 -1.53 9.10
N GLU A 521 16.94 -1.16 9.65
CA GLU A 521 17.07 0.05 10.46
C GLU A 521 16.83 1.32 9.63
N ALA A 522 17.33 1.37 8.39
CA ALA A 522 17.07 2.47 7.47
C ALA A 522 15.56 2.58 7.14
N LEU A 523 14.97 1.45 6.73
CA LEU A 523 13.58 1.01 6.84
C LEU A 523 12.77 1.76 7.89
N ASP A 524 13.00 1.36 9.13
CA ASP A 524 12.25 1.79 10.30
C ASP A 524 12.49 3.27 10.64
N SER A 525 13.69 3.79 10.34
CA SER A 525 14.05 5.21 10.56
C SER A 525 13.33 6.17 9.62
N MET A 526 12.88 5.71 8.46
CA MET A 526 12.21 6.54 7.45
C MET A 526 10.76 6.86 7.77
N TYR A 527 10.14 6.04 8.60
CA TYR A 527 8.83 6.31 9.15
C TYR A 527 9.00 7.10 10.46
N GLU A 528 9.47 8.34 10.40
CA GLU A 528 9.70 9.17 11.59
C GLU A 528 8.47 9.20 12.53
N PRO A 529 8.67 9.35 13.86
CA PRO A 529 7.58 9.54 14.80
C PRO A 529 6.66 10.65 14.32
N SER A 530 5.36 10.55 14.62
CA SER A 530 4.42 11.63 14.33
C SER A 530 5.03 12.94 14.84
N PRO A 531 5.20 13.98 14.00
CA PRO A 531 5.71 15.25 14.46
C PRO A 531 4.86 15.73 15.65
N ALA A 532 5.44 16.54 16.54
CA ALA A 532 4.61 17.29 17.47
C ALA A 532 3.56 18.07 16.67
N PHE A 533 2.34 18.24 17.21
CA PHE A 533 1.31 19.02 16.53
C PHE A 533 1.87 20.39 16.11
N GLY A 534 2.05 20.61 14.80
CA GLY A 534 2.53 21.87 14.23
C GLY A 534 3.96 21.88 13.70
N ASP A 535 4.74 20.80 13.79
CA ASP A 535 6.08 20.74 13.19
C ASP A 535 6.02 20.53 11.66
N GLU A 536 6.84 21.28 10.93
CA GLU A 536 7.09 21.03 9.50
C GLU A 536 7.75 19.65 9.34
N VAL A 537 7.06 18.74 8.65
CA VAL A 537 7.60 17.41 8.35
C VAL A 537 8.82 17.58 7.45
N PRO A 538 10.02 17.14 7.85
CA PRO A 538 11.17 17.16 6.96
C PRO A 538 10.81 16.40 5.68
N ASN A 539 10.88 17.08 4.54
CA ASN A 539 10.60 16.49 3.24
C ASN A 539 11.77 15.56 2.87
N ARG A 540 11.86 14.38 3.52
CA ARG A 540 12.79 13.34 3.09
C ARG A 540 12.37 12.92 1.69
N ASP A 541 13.29 13.11 0.75
CA ASP A 541 13.16 12.87 -0.67
C ASP A 541 12.58 11.47 -0.93
N TRP A 542 11.38 11.39 -1.49
CA TRP A 542 10.74 10.16 -1.99
C TRP A 542 11.74 9.24 -2.72
N ALA A 543 12.65 9.84 -3.48
CA ALA A 543 13.68 9.11 -4.21
C ALA A 543 14.63 8.31 -3.29
N GLN A 544 14.89 8.79 -2.07
CA GLN A 544 15.67 8.03 -1.08
C GLN A 544 14.92 6.80 -0.59
N ARG A 545 13.65 6.95 -0.13
CA ARG A 545 12.87 5.81 0.40
C ARG A 545 12.75 4.70 -0.64
N ARG A 546 12.53 5.10 -1.89
CA ARG A 546 12.45 4.20 -3.01
C ARG A 546 13.73 3.43 -3.29
N ARG A 547 14.90 4.08 -3.22
CA ARG A 547 16.18 3.39 -3.37
C ARG A 547 16.36 2.30 -2.31
N GLU A 548 16.01 2.60 -1.07
CA GLU A 548 16.13 1.68 0.05
C GLU A 548 15.16 0.48 -0.08
N VAL A 549 13.93 0.68 -0.57
CA VAL A 549 12.99 -0.42 -0.86
C VAL A 549 13.44 -1.30 -2.03
N LEU A 550 13.96 -0.71 -3.10
CA LEU A 550 14.53 -1.48 -4.21
C LEU A 550 15.73 -2.31 -3.75
N HIS A 551 16.56 -1.74 -2.88
CA HIS A 551 17.68 -2.45 -2.25
C HIS A 551 17.18 -3.61 -1.38
N TRP A 552 16.16 -3.38 -0.55
CA TRP A 552 15.51 -4.43 0.25
C TRP A 552 15.04 -5.61 -0.61
N LYS A 553 14.32 -5.35 -1.72
CA LYS A 553 13.88 -6.38 -2.66
C LYS A 553 15.06 -7.18 -3.23
N SER A 554 16.17 -6.50 -3.55
CA SER A 554 17.39 -7.14 -4.06
C SER A 554 18.02 -8.06 -3.00
N VAL A 555 18.13 -7.61 -1.75
CA VAL A 555 18.72 -8.38 -0.65
C VAL A 555 17.87 -9.60 -0.30
N VAL A 556 16.55 -9.45 -0.17
CA VAL A 556 15.65 -10.58 0.06
C VAL A 556 15.77 -11.63 -1.06
N THR A 557 15.89 -11.19 -2.32
CA THR A 557 16.10 -12.10 -3.46
C THR A 557 17.43 -12.85 -3.34
N ARG A 558 18.52 -12.16 -2.96
CA ARG A 558 19.85 -12.77 -2.74
C ARG A 558 19.87 -13.74 -1.56
N ILE A 559 19.11 -13.46 -0.49
CA ILE A 559 18.94 -14.39 0.64
C ILE A 559 18.19 -15.64 0.19
N ARG A 560 17.07 -15.48 -0.54
CA ARG A 560 16.26 -16.59 -1.02
C ARG A 560 16.97 -17.51 -2.02
N SER A 561 18.00 -17.01 -2.71
CA SER A 561 18.84 -17.85 -3.58
C SER A 561 19.88 -18.68 -2.82
N GLN A 562 20.03 -18.51 -1.51
CA GLN A 562 20.92 -19.34 -0.69
C GLN A 562 20.24 -20.66 -0.29
N GLU A 563 21.03 -21.74 -0.14
CA GLU A 563 20.54 -23.06 0.23
C GLU A 563 19.86 -23.04 1.62
N GLY A 564 18.63 -23.54 1.70
CA GLY A 564 17.85 -23.56 2.94
C GLY A 564 17.26 -22.20 3.36
N PHE A 565 17.22 -21.20 2.47
CA PHE A 565 16.57 -19.90 2.71
C PHE A 565 15.47 -19.57 1.67
N ALA A 566 15.02 -20.54 0.87
CA ALA A 566 14.02 -20.32 -0.18
C ALA A 566 12.71 -19.66 0.34
N ASP A 567 12.34 -20.00 1.58
CA ASP A 567 11.14 -19.49 2.27
C ASP A 567 11.41 -18.26 3.15
N PHE A 568 12.61 -17.68 3.09
CA PHE A 568 12.95 -16.50 3.88
C PHE A 568 11.98 -15.34 3.61
N ALA A 569 11.39 -14.78 4.68
CA ALA A 569 10.37 -13.73 4.63
C ALA A 569 9.19 -14.05 3.69
N ARG A 570 8.82 -15.33 3.51
CA ARG A 570 7.58 -15.72 2.84
C ARG A 570 6.46 -15.91 3.86
N PRO A 571 5.20 -15.61 3.49
CA PRO A 571 4.05 -16.00 4.31
C PRO A 571 4.02 -17.53 4.53
N PRO A 572 3.56 -18.00 5.70
CA PRO A 572 3.39 -19.42 5.97
C PRO A 572 2.39 -20.05 4.99
N GLY A 573 2.66 -21.30 4.60
CA GLY A 573 1.74 -22.08 3.78
C GLY A 573 0.60 -22.67 4.62
N LEU A 574 -0.44 -23.20 3.96
CA LEU A 574 -1.55 -23.87 4.65
C LEU A 574 -1.09 -24.96 5.65
N PRO A 575 -0.08 -25.82 5.35
CA PRO A 575 0.41 -26.80 6.33
C PRO A 575 0.93 -26.16 7.62
N ASP A 576 1.63 -25.03 7.53
CA ASP A 576 2.14 -24.29 8.69
C ASP A 576 1.01 -23.72 9.55
N LEU A 577 -0.06 -23.25 8.90
CA LEU A 577 -1.27 -22.73 9.56
C LEU A 577 -2.02 -23.87 10.28
N LEU A 578 -2.19 -25.02 9.62
CA LEU A 578 -2.85 -26.19 10.19
C LEU A 578 -2.07 -26.80 11.36
N ALA A 579 -0.74 -26.72 11.33
CA ALA A 579 0.11 -27.09 12.47
C ALA A 579 -0.14 -26.24 13.73
N GLN A 580 -0.86 -25.11 13.61
CA GLN A 580 -1.26 -24.30 14.77
C GLN A 580 -2.49 -24.83 15.51
N THR A 581 -3.07 -25.97 15.12
CA THR A 581 -4.27 -26.52 15.76
C THR A 581 -3.98 -27.45 16.95
N ASP A 582 -2.72 -27.72 17.27
CA ASP A 582 -2.31 -28.67 18.32
C ASP A 582 -2.80 -28.31 19.73
N GLN A 583 -2.97 -27.02 20.02
CA GLN A 583 -3.42 -26.54 21.34
C GLN A 583 -4.94 -26.32 21.40
N GLY A 584 -5.66 -26.58 20.31
CA GLY A 584 -7.10 -26.42 20.17
C GLY A 584 -7.51 -25.83 18.81
N PRO A 585 -8.81 -25.87 18.46
CA PRO A 585 -9.30 -25.43 17.18
C PRO A 585 -9.15 -23.92 16.98
N ILE A 586 -8.97 -23.53 15.71
CA ILE A 586 -8.94 -22.14 15.27
C ILE A 586 -10.15 -21.91 14.36
N VAL A 587 -10.93 -20.87 14.64
CA VAL A 587 -12.18 -20.59 13.92
C VAL A 587 -12.14 -19.19 13.32
N TYR A 588 -12.12 -19.11 12.00
CA TYR A 588 -12.41 -17.86 11.30
C TYR A 588 -13.91 -17.63 11.26
N LEU A 589 -14.35 -16.43 11.59
CA LEU A 589 -15.74 -16.01 11.41
C LEU A 589 -15.81 -15.03 10.26
N ASN A 590 -16.45 -15.44 9.17
CA ASN A 590 -16.53 -14.70 7.91
C ASN A 590 -17.97 -14.29 7.64
N ALA A 591 -18.21 -13.00 7.39
CA ALA A 591 -19.52 -12.49 6.98
C ALA A 591 -19.39 -11.62 5.73
N SER A 592 -19.96 -12.07 4.62
CA SER A 592 -19.94 -11.37 3.33
C SER A 592 -21.35 -11.18 2.78
N LYS A 593 -21.48 -10.41 1.69
CA LYS A 593 -22.75 -10.22 0.98
C LYS A 593 -23.29 -11.49 0.31
N TYR A 594 -22.43 -12.50 0.06
CA TYR A 594 -22.84 -13.74 -0.61
C TYR A 594 -23.19 -14.85 0.37
N ARG A 595 -22.44 -14.96 1.47
CA ARG A 595 -22.63 -15.95 2.53
C ARG A 595 -21.85 -15.57 3.79
N SER A 596 -22.24 -16.19 4.90
CA SER A 596 -21.55 -16.10 6.18
C SER A 596 -21.24 -17.49 6.70
N ASP A 597 -20.02 -17.69 7.18
CA ASP A 597 -19.47 -18.99 7.52
C ASP A 597 -18.51 -18.93 8.71
N ALA A 598 -18.45 -20.02 9.46
CA ALA A 598 -17.32 -20.35 10.30
C ALA A 598 -16.40 -21.32 9.55
N ILE A 599 -15.15 -20.93 9.34
CA ILE A 599 -14.10 -21.78 8.74
C ILE A 599 -13.24 -22.31 9.89
N ILE A 600 -13.35 -23.61 10.16
CA ILE A 600 -12.78 -24.29 11.31
C ILE A 600 -11.52 -25.04 10.88
N LEU A 601 -10.39 -24.71 11.50
CA LEU A 601 -9.13 -25.45 11.40
C LEU A 601 -9.02 -26.33 12.64
N GLU A 602 -9.04 -27.65 12.44
CA GLU A 602 -8.99 -28.63 13.53
C GLU A 602 -8.39 -29.95 13.01
N SER A 603 -7.52 -30.58 13.80
CA SER A 603 -6.91 -31.89 13.48
C SER A 603 -6.26 -31.96 12.08
N GLY A 604 -5.58 -30.87 11.68
CA GLY A 604 -4.92 -30.78 10.38
C GLY A 604 -5.87 -30.70 9.18
N ARG A 605 -7.13 -30.30 9.37
CA ARG A 605 -8.13 -30.18 8.30
C ARG A 605 -8.87 -28.84 8.36
N VAL A 606 -9.41 -28.43 7.21
CA VAL A 606 -10.31 -27.28 7.08
C VAL A 606 -11.75 -27.78 6.93
N ARG A 607 -12.65 -27.31 7.79
CA ARG A 607 -14.09 -27.54 7.72
C ARG A 607 -14.82 -26.21 7.61
N VAL A 608 -15.99 -26.20 6.98
CA VAL A 608 -16.81 -24.99 6.86
C VAL A 608 -18.22 -25.25 7.37
N LEU A 609 -18.71 -24.34 8.21
CA LEU A 609 -20.05 -24.33 8.76
C LEU A 609 -20.76 -23.05 8.32
N ALA A 610 -21.91 -23.19 7.65
CA ALA A 610 -22.73 -22.05 7.26
C ALA A 610 -23.41 -21.40 8.48
N LEU A 611 -23.48 -20.07 8.51
CA LEU A 611 -24.07 -19.29 9.59
C LEU A 611 -25.30 -18.50 9.08
N PRO A 612 -26.47 -19.15 8.89
CA PRO A 612 -27.60 -18.56 8.18
C PRO A 612 -28.27 -17.38 8.91
N LYS A 613 -28.03 -17.22 10.22
CA LYS A 613 -28.52 -16.10 11.02
C LYS A 613 -27.61 -14.87 10.95
N VAL A 614 -26.52 -14.95 10.20
CA VAL A 614 -25.48 -13.92 10.11
C VAL A 614 -25.48 -13.32 8.72
N SER A 615 -25.61 -12.00 8.64
CA SER A 615 -25.41 -11.22 7.42
C SER A 615 -24.65 -9.94 7.75
N VAL A 616 -24.05 -9.30 6.75
CA VAL A 616 -23.30 -8.05 6.93
C VAL A 616 -24.17 -6.97 7.60
N ASP A 617 -25.42 -6.84 7.17
CA ASP A 617 -26.35 -5.84 7.73
C ASP A 617 -26.69 -6.13 9.20
N VAL A 618 -27.01 -7.39 9.52
CA VAL A 618 -27.34 -7.81 10.89
C VAL A 618 -26.14 -7.60 11.80
N VAL A 619 -24.93 -7.99 11.39
CA VAL A 619 -23.72 -7.74 12.17
C VAL A 619 -23.53 -6.24 12.41
N GLY A 620 -23.71 -5.41 11.37
CA GLY A 620 -23.63 -3.96 11.49
C GLY A 620 -24.63 -3.39 12.51
N ASP A 621 -25.87 -3.87 12.52
CA ASP A 621 -26.90 -3.48 13.50
C ASP A 621 -26.53 -3.89 14.94
N GLN A 622 -26.02 -5.12 15.11
CA GLN A 622 -25.59 -5.61 16.42
C GLN A 622 -24.41 -4.80 16.97
N VAL A 623 -23.43 -4.50 16.12
CA VAL A 623 -22.27 -3.68 16.48
C VAL A 623 -22.68 -2.26 16.87
N ARG A 624 -23.58 -1.62 16.09
CA ARG A 624 -24.12 -0.28 16.44
C ARG A 624 -24.89 -0.30 17.75
N THR A 625 -25.72 -1.33 17.96
CA THR A 625 -26.50 -1.51 19.19
C THR A 625 -25.59 -1.68 20.40
N LEU A 626 -24.54 -2.49 20.27
CA LEU A 626 -23.54 -2.71 21.31
C LEU A 626 -22.80 -1.41 21.64
N ALA A 627 -22.24 -0.74 20.63
CA ALA A 627 -21.47 0.50 20.80
C ALA A 627 -22.27 1.60 21.51
N ALA A 628 -23.58 1.72 21.21
CA ALA A 628 -24.46 2.68 21.86
C ALA A 628 -24.74 2.38 23.34
N ALA A 629 -24.55 1.14 23.79
CA ALA A 629 -25.01 0.67 25.10
C ALA A 629 -23.89 0.33 26.09
N VAL A 630 -22.68 -0.03 25.62
CA VAL A 630 -21.59 -0.51 26.49
C VAL A 630 -21.05 0.54 27.47
N ASN A 631 -21.22 1.82 27.17
CA ASN A 631 -20.68 2.92 27.99
C ASN A 631 -21.62 3.38 29.13
N THR A 632 -22.81 2.78 29.26
CA THR A 632 -23.85 3.23 30.21
C THR A 632 -24.41 2.06 31.03
N LEU A 633 -24.48 2.23 32.36
CA LEU A 633 -24.93 1.18 33.29
C LEU A 633 -26.44 1.18 33.59
N ASP A 634 -27.25 1.96 32.87
CA ASP A 634 -28.70 1.92 33.06
C ASP A 634 -29.30 0.60 32.54
N ARG A 635 -30.49 0.27 33.04
CA ARG A 635 -31.17 -1.00 32.74
C ARG A 635 -31.44 -1.19 31.24
N GLN A 636 -31.77 -0.14 30.52
CA GLN A 636 -32.11 -0.24 29.10
C GLN A 636 -30.86 -0.54 28.25
N ALA A 637 -29.75 0.14 28.54
CA ALA A 637 -28.48 -0.12 27.90
C ALA A 637 -27.99 -1.55 28.17
N GLN A 638 -27.99 -1.98 29.44
CA GLN A 638 -27.53 -3.33 29.80
C GLN A 638 -28.41 -4.43 29.21
N ASN A 639 -29.73 -4.24 29.13
CA ASN A 639 -30.63 -5.14 28.39
C ASN A 639 -30.32 -5.19 26.89
N SER A 640 -29.84 -4.09 26.31
CA SER A 640 -29.43 -4.06 24.90
C SER A 640 -28.15 -4.86 24.68
N VAL A 641 -27.18 -4.74 25.60
CA VAL A 641 -25.96 -5.57 25.58
C VAL A 641 -26.31 -7.05 25.75
N LEU A 642 -27.18 -7.41 26.69
CA LEU A 642 -27.63 -8.81 26.86
C LEU A 642 -28.29 -9.36 25.59
N ARG A 643 -29.14 -8.59 24.91
CA ARG A 643 -29.75 -9.00 23.63
C ARG A 643 -28.71 -9.25 22.53
N VAL A 644 -27.66 -8.43 22.46
CA VAL A 644 -26.54 -8.67 21.54
C VAL A 644 -25.82 -9.96 21.92
N LEU A 645 -25.58 -10.22 23.21
CA LEU A 645 -24.94 -11.47 23.68
C LEU A 645 -25.78 -12.71 23.36
N ASP A 646 -27.10 -12.63 23.51
CA ASP A 646 -28.02 -13.71 23.13
C ASP A 646 -27.96 -13.96 21.62
N TRP A 647 -27.91 -12.92 20.80
CA TRP A 647 -27.72 -13.08 19.36
C TRP A 647 -26.36 -13.70 19.02
N VAL A 648 -25.27 -13.24 19.64
CA VAL A 648 -23.93 -13.81 19.46
C VAL A 648 -23.92 -15.29 19.84
N ARG A 649 -24.61 -15.67 20.93
CA ARG A 649 -24.81 -17.06 21.32
C ARG A 649 -25.50 -17.86 20.20
N ASP A 650 -26.71 -17.44 19.84
CA ASP A 650 -27.63 -18.19 18.98
C ASP A 650 -27.21 -18.24 17.51
N ALA A 651 -26.47 -17.24 17.04
CA ALA A 651 -26.11 -17.07 15.64
C ALA A 651 -24.66 -17.46 15.33
N LEU A 652 -23.74 -17.36 16.31
CA LEU A 652 -22.31 -17.60 16.11
C LEU A 652 -21.80 -18.76 16.97
N VAL A 653 -21.95 -18.65 18.29
CA VAL A 653 -21.26 -19.52 19.24
C VAL A 653 -21.85 -20.94 19.26
N ASP A 654 -23.15 -21.08 19.52
CA ASP A 654 -23.78 -22.39 19.69
C ASP A 654 -23.66 -23.26 18.42
N PRO A 655 -23.85 -22.74 17.19
CA PRO A 655 -23.60 -23.50 15.97
C PRO A 655 -22.14 -23.99 15.86
N VAL A 656 -21.17 -23.13 16.14
CA VAL A 656 -19.75 -23.50 16.03
C VAL A 656 -19.38 -24.53 17.08
N VAL A 657 -19.73 -24.30 18.34
CA VAL A 657 -19.40 -25.22 19.44
C VAL A 657 -20.00 -26.61 19.22
N GLY A 658 -21.22 -26.69 18.68
CA GLY A 658 -21.85 -27.97 18.34
C GLY A 658 -21.04 -28.82 17.35
N GLU A 659 -20.14 -28.20 16.57
CA GLU A 659 -19.31 -28.86 15.56
C GLU A 659 -17.88 -29.18 16.03
N LEU A 660 -17.43 -28.56 17.13
CA LEU A 660 -16.07 -28.70 17.68
C LEU A 660 -15.98 -29.94 18.59
N ASP A 661 -14.87 -30.67 18.52
CA ASP A 661 -14.61 -31.77 19.46
C ASP A 661 -14.00 -31.24 20.76
N LEU A 662 -14.83 -30.64 21.60
CA LEU A 662 -14.44 -29.98 22.85
C LEU A 662 -14.16 -30.95 24.01
N ARG A 663 -13.77 -32.19 23.75
CA ARG A 663 -13.56 -33.22 24.79
C ARG A 663 -12.17 -33.15 25.40
N ARG A 664 -12.09 -32.73 26.66
CA ARG A 664 -10.98 -33.04 27.58
C ARG A 664 -11.52 -33.38 28.97
N ASP A 665 -10.95 -34.42 29.58
CA ASP A 665 -11.31 -34.84 30.94
C ASP A 665 -10.87 -33.78 31.96
N GLY A 666 -11.83 -33.05 32.54
CA GLY A 666 -11.64 -32.21 33.72
C GLY A 666 -11.18 -30.76 33.49
N GLU A 667 -10.76 -30.37 32.28
CA GLU A 667 -10.36 -28.99 31.94
C GLU A 667 -11.18 -28.41 30.77
N LEU A 668 -11.48 -27.11 30.85
CA LEU A 668 -12.16 -26.40 29.75
C LEU A 668 -11.24 -26.32 28.52
N PRO A 669 -11.72 -26.70 27.32
CA PRO A 669 -10.92 -26.65 26.10
C PRO A 669 -10.64 -25.21 25.67
N ARG A 670 -9.58 -25.04 24.88
CA ARG A 670 -9.13 -23.74 24.35
C ARG A 670 -9.58 -23.58 22.90
N VAL A 671 -10.12 -22.40 22.56
CA VAL A 671 -10.55 -22.03 21.19
C VAL A 671 -9.95 -20.68 20.79
N TRP A 672 -9.39 -20.60 19.58
CA TRP A 672 -8.93 -19.33 18.99
C TRP A 672 -9.94 -18.82 17.96
N TRP A 673 -10.31 -17.55 18.10
CA TRP A 673 -11.21 -16.84 17.20
C TRP A 673 -10.43 -15.90 16.31
N VAL A 674 -10.68 -16.00 15.00
CA VAL A 674 -10.15 -15.11 13.97
C VAL A 674 -11.33 -14.38 13.32
N PRO A 675 -11.94 -13.40 14.02
CA PRO A 675 -13.07 -12.68 13.46
C PRO A 675 -12.62 -11.77 12.29
N THR A 676 -13.54 -11.58 11.34
CA THR A 676 -13.32 -10.70 10.17
C THR A 676 -14.29 -9.53 10.18
N GLY A 677 -13.90 -8.41 9.56
CA GLY A 677 -14.77 -7.25 9.45
C GLY A 677 -15.31 -6.76 10.82
N PRO A 678 -16.57 -6.29 10.87
CA PRO A 678 -17.19 -5.84 12.10
C PRO A 678 -17.42 -6.93 13.17
N LEU A 679 -17.32 -8.23 12.83
CA LEU A 679 -17.43 -9.31 13.83
C LEU A 679 -16.31 -9.22 14.89
N ALA A 680 -15.19 -8.59 14.57
CA ALA A 680 -14.07 -8.38 15.50
C ALA A 680 -14.43 -7.44 16.67
N MET A 681 -15.52 -6.69 16.57
CA MET A 681 -16.03 -5.82 17.63
C MET A 681 -16.99 -6.53 18.60
N LEU A 682 -17.35 -7.79 18.32
CA LEU A 682 -18.32 -8.54 19.13
C LEU A 682 -17.63 -9.39 20.21
N PRO A 683 -18.22 -9.46 21.41
CA PRO A 683 -17.68 -10.26 22.52
C PRO A 683 -17.99 -11.76 22.36
N ILE A 684 -17.47 -12.39 21.30
CA ILE A 684 -17.66 -13.82 20.96
C ILE A 684 -17.34 -14.76 22.14
N HIS A 685 -16.35 -14.42 22.96
CA HIS A 685 -15.96 -15.20 24.14
C HIS A 685 -17.00 -15.18 25.27
N ALA A 686 -17.83 -14.14 25.38
CA ALA A 686 -18.70 -13.93 26.53
C ALA A 686 -19.78 -15.02 26.68
N PRO A 687 -20.45 -15.47 25.61
CA PRO A 687 -21.37 -16.61 25.71
C PRO A 687 -20.71 -17.97 26.03
N LEU A 688 -19.39 -18.10 25.83
CA LEU A 688 -18.61 -19.34 25.97
C LEU A 688 -18.06 -19.58 27.38
N LEU A 689 -18.26 -18.66 28.31
CA LEU A 689 -17.58 -18.66 29.62
C LEU A 689 -17.77 -19.94 30.46
N ASP A 690 -18.76 -20.78 30.18
CA ASP A 690 -18.95 -22.05 30.88
C ASP A 690 -18.59 -23.29 30.02
N GLN A 691 -18.18 -23.09 28.77
CA GLN A 691 -17.96 -24.15 27.78
C GLN A 691 -16.51 -24.22 27.28
N ALA A 692 -15.83 -23.07 27.14
CA ALA A 692 -14.46 -23.02 26.62
C ALA A 692 -13.70 -21.76 27.07
N ILE A 693 -12.38 -21.86 27.07
CA ILE A 693 -11.47 -20.73 27.20
C ILE A 693 -11.23 -20.15 25.81
N SER A 694 -11.48 -18.86 25.63
CA SER A 694 -11.38 -18.19 24.32
C SER A 694 -10.13 -17.32 24.21
N SER A 695 -9.59 -17.21 23.00
CA SER A 695 -8.54 -16.26 22.64
C SER A 695 -8.79 -15.68 21.27
N TYR A 696 -8.33 -14.46 21.04
CA TYR A 696 -8.43 -13.79 19.75
C TYR A 696 -7.05 -13.69 19.11
N VAL A 697 -6.99 -13.83 17.79
CA VAL A 697 -5.79 -13.50 17.02
C VAL A 697 -6.18 -12.80 15.73
N PRO A 698 -5.39 -11.81 15.26
CA PRO A 698 -5.70 -11.10 14.03
C PRO A 698 -5.56 -12.01 12.80
N THR A 699 -4.54 -12.87 12.79
CA THR A 699 -4.26 -13.88 11.76
C THR A 699 -3.64 -15.12 12.41
N VAL A 700 -3.72 -16.27 11.75
CA VAL A 700 -3.04 -17.49 12.21
C VAL A 700 -1.53 -17.34 12.06
N ARG A 701 -1.06 -16.57 11.08
CA ARG A 701 0.34 -16.14 11.00
C ARG A 701 0.82 -15.43 12.28
N ALA A 702 0.02 -14.53 12.85
CA ALA A 702 0.37 -13.84 14.10
C ALA A 702 0.42 -14.81 15.30
N LEU A 703 -0.49 -15.80 15.33
CA LEU A 703 -0.45 -16.88 16.32
C LEU A 703 0.82 -17.72 16.23
N LEU A 704 1.22 -18.10 15.01
CA LEU A 704 2.47 -18.83 14.73
C LEU A 704 3.68 -18.06 15.25
N ASP A 705 3.78 -16.76 14.94
CA ASP A 705 4.87 -15.90 15.39
C ASP A 705 4.90 -15.75 16.92
N ALA A 706 3.75 -15.53 17.56
CA ALA A 706 3.63 -15.48 19.02
C ALA A 706 4.10 -16.79 19.68
N ARG A 707 3.75 -17.94 19.11
CA ARG A 707 4.17 -19.26 19.62
C ARG A 707 5.65 -19.54 19.42
N LYS A 708 6.25 -19.11 18.30
CA LYS A 708 7.71 -19.23 18.07
C LYS A 708 8.53 -18.45 19.10
N ARG A 709 7.99 -17.35 19.62
CA ARG A 709 8.66 -16.48 20.60
C ARG A 709 8.53 -16.94 22.04
N ARG A 710 7.84 -18.06 22.33
CA ARG A 710 7.73 -18.60 23.70
C ARG A 710 9.12 -18.96 24.24
N VAL A 711 9.64 -18.09 25.10
CA VAL A 711 10.72 -18.42 26.05
C VAL A 711 10.11 -19.28 27.16
N ALA A 712 10.85 -20.25 27.70
CA ALA A 712 10.39 -21.04 28.84
C ALA A 712 9.93 -20.11 29.98
N PRO A 713 8.78 -20.37 30.63
CA PRO A 713 8.19 -19.45 31.59
C PRO A 713 9.19 -19.14 32.69
N SER A 714 9.63 -17.87 32.76
CA SER A 714 10.42 -17.37 33.87
C SER A 714 9.47 -16.70 34.85
N ALA A 715 9.53 -17.06 36.13
CA ALA A 715 8.75 -16.33 37.12
C ALA A 715 9.16 -14.84 37.05
N PRO A 716 8.22 -13.90 36.83
CA PRO A 716 8.56 -12.50 36.60
C PRO A 716 9.16 -11.93 37.88
N SER A 717 10.47 -11.72 37.89
CA SER A 717 11.14 -11.25 39.12
C SER A 717 10.69 -9.83 39.51
N ARG A 718 10.33 -8.97 38.52
CA ARG A 718 9.91 -7.57 38.69
C ARG A 718 9.09 -7.08 37.47
N PRO A 719 7.74 -7.18 37.45
CA PRO A 719 6.92 -6.62 36.37
C PRO A 719 7.02 -5.08 36.33
N LEU A 720 6.84 -4.50 35.15
CA LEU A 720 6.67 -3.05 34.96
C LEU A 720 5.21 -2.66 35.13
N ILE A 721 4.92 -1.62 35.90
CA ILE A 721 3.58 -1.06 36.03
C ILE A 721 3.64 0.41 35.67
N VAL A 722 2.88 0.81 34.66
CA VAL A 722 2.73 2.20 34.23
C VAL A 722 1.36 2.69 34.72
N SER A 723 1.35 3.71 35.57
CA SER A 723 0.13 4.23 36.19
C SER A 723 -0.06 5.71 35.90
N MET A 724 -1.18 6.05 35.27
CA MET A 724 -1.55 7.43 34.95
C MET A 724 -2.86 7.80 35.65
N SER A 725 -2.79 8.01 36.96
CA SER A 725 -3.94 8.51 37.75
C SER A 725 -4.28 9.96 37.41
N THR A 726 -3.29 10.71 36.93
CA THR A 726 -3.43 12.07 36.43
C THR A 726 -2.64 12.19 35.15
N THR A 727 -3.33 12.45 34.05
CA THR A 727 -2.76 12.65 32.73
C THR A 727 -2.98 14.11 32.32
N PRO A 728 -1.95 14.85 31.87
CA PRO A 728 -2.15 16.18 31.29
C PRO A 728 -3.24 16.16 30.21
N GLY A 729 -4.06 17.21 30.11
CA GLY A 729 -5.09 17.30 29.05
C GLY A 729 -6.24 16.29 29.08
N ALA A 730 -6.28 15.33 30.03
CA ALA A 730 -7.31 14.30 30.11
C ALA A 730 -7.96 14.20 31.52
N ALA A 731 -9.11 13.55 31.59
CA ALA A 731 -9.84 13.35 32.85
C ALA A 731 -9.03 12.45 33.84
N PRO A 732 -9.09 12.69 35.16
CA PRO A 732 -8.42 11.82 36.13
C PRO A 732 -8.95 10.37 36.12
N LEU A 733 -8.05 9.40 36.36
CA LEU A 733 -8.39 7.99 36.56
C LEU A 733 -8.17 7.62 38.05
N PRO A 734 -9.18 7.83 38.92
CA PRO A 734 -9.00 7.63 40.35
C PRO A 734 -8.73 6.17 40.72
N ASN A 735 -9.25 5.19 39.97
CA ASN A 735 -9.02 3.77 40.29
C ASN A 735 -7.71 3.19 39.73
N ALA A 736 -6.96 3.93 38.91
CA ALA A 736 -5.61 3.52 38.50
C ALA A 736 -4.66 3.31 39.68
N ARG A 737 -4.81 4.05 40.79
CA ARG A 737 -3.99 3.85 42.01
C ARG A 737 -4.40 2.58 42.78
N PRO A 738 -5.69 2.35 43.11
CA PRO A 738 -6.17 1.07 43.64
C PRO A 738 -5.77 -0.14 42.80
N GLU A 739 -5.85 -0.05 41.47
CA GLU A 739 -5.46 -1.13 40.57
C GLU A 739 -3.98 -1.48 40.74
N VAL A 740 -3.09 -0.48 40.69
CA VAL A 740 -1.65 -0.68 40.92
C VAL A 740 -1.37 -1.28 42.29
N ALA A 741 -2.10 -0.83 43.33
CA ALA A 741 -1.97 -1.39 44.67
C ALA A 741 -2.30 -2.88 44.68
N ALA A 742 -3.40 -3.29 44.04
CA ALA A 742 -3.82 -4.68 43.96
C ALA A 742 -2.82 -5.57 43.19
N VAL A 743 -2.22 -5.06 42.11
CA VAL A 743 -1.14 -5.79 41.40
C VAL A 743 0.10 -5.94 42.29
N ARG A 744 0.45 -4.91 43.08
CA ARG A 744 1.61 -4.94 43.99
C ARG A 744 1.44 -5.84 45.20
N GLU A 745 0.21 -6.14 45.61
CA GLU A 745 -0.03 -7.16 46.64
C GLU A 745 0.46 -8.53 46.19
N VAL A 746 0.29 -8.85 44.90
CA VAL A 746 0.78 -10.09 44.29
C VAL A 746 2.26 -9.99 43.92
N PHE A 747 2.71 -8.83 43.43
CA PHE A 747 4.10 -8.57 43.02
C PHE A 747 4.72 -7.39 43.79
N PRO A 748 5.18 -7.60 45.04
CA PRO A 748 5.71 -6.51 45.88
C PRO A 748 6.93 -5.79 45.30
N ARG A 749 7.70 -6.48 44.42
CA ARG A 749 8.91 -5.98 43.76
C ARG A 749 8.67 -5.35 42.38
N ALA A 750 7.41 -5.19 41.98
CA ALA A 750 7.05 -4.51 40.73
C ALA A 750 7.68 -3.13 40.64
N HIS A 751 8.20 -2.78 39.46
CA HIS A 751 8.70 -1.44 39.18
C HIS A 751 7.56 -0.57 38.69
N VAL A 752 7.31 0.57 39.35
CA VAL A 752 6.18 1.45 39.02
C VAL A 752 6.71 2.76 38.43
N LEU A 753 6.20 3.15 37.28
CA LEU A 753 6.32 4.50 36.73
C LEU A 753 4.94 5.18 36.84
N ALA A 754 4.84 6.23 37.66
CA ALA A 754 3.57 6.88 37.96
C ALA A 754 3.53 8.35 37.51
N ASN A 755 2.44 8.75 36.86
CA ASN A 755 2.16 10.12 36.41
C ASN A 755 3.38 10.74 35.69
N TRP A 756 3.98 11.79 36.25
CA TRP A 756 5.12 12.51 35.64
C TRP A 756 6.35 11.64 35.36
N GLU A 757 6.52 10.49 36.03
CA GLU A 757 7.61 9.56 35.76
C GLU A 757 7.37 8.70 34.51
N ALA A 758 6.11 8.50 34.12
CA ALA A 758 5.71 7.68 33.00
C ALA A 758 5.78 8.47 31.69
N THR A 759 6.99 8.84 31.28
CA THR A 759 7.29 9.45 29.96
C THR A 759 7.56 8.37 28.91
N ARG A 760 7.33 8.66 27.61
CA ARG A 760 7.61 7.73 26.49
C ARG A 760 8.98 7.07 26.60
N ASP A 761 10.06 7.84 26.77
CA ASP A 761 11.42 7.28 26.80
C ASP A 761 11.66 6.34 27.98
N ARG A 762 11.23 6.75 29.19
CA ARG A 762 11.39 5.90 30.38
C ARG A 762 10.61 4.60 30.26
N VAL A 763 9.38 4.66 29.75
CA VAL A 763 8.56 3.46 29.51
C VAL A 763 9.23 2.54 28.49
N VAL A 764 9.66 3.06 27.34
CA VAL A 764 10.34 2.27 26.30
C VAL A 764 11.65 1.66 26.81
N ALA A 765 12.43 2.41 27.58
CA ALA A 765 13.67 1.92 28.17
C ALA A 765 13.43 0.73 29.12
N GLU A 766 12.41 0.83 29.99
CA GLU A 766 12.07 -0.24 30.93
C GLU A 766 11.48 -1.47 30.22
N LEU A 767 10.63 -1.28 29.19
CA LEU A 767 9.99 -2.40 28.48
C LEU A 767 11.00 -3.43 27.93
N ARG A 768 12.18 -2.99 27.46
CA ARG A 768 13.21 -3.88 26.89
C ARG A 768 13.72 -4.96 27.86
N GLY A 769 13.64 -4.71 29.17
CA GLY A 769 14.16 -5.60 30.21
C GLY A 769 13.09 -6.34 31.00
N ARG A 770 11.81 -6.27 30.61
CA ARG A 770 10.68 -6.70 31.44
C ARG A 770 9.84 -7.74 30.71
N ALA A 771 9.62 -8.89 31.35
CA ALA A 771 8.74 -9.91 30.80
C ALA A 771 7.26 -9.50 30.87
N TRP A 772 6.87 -8.91 31.99
CA TRP A 772 5.47 -8.58 32.24
C TRP A 772 5.33 -7.06 32.40
N THR A 773 4.33 -6.50 31.74
CA THR A 773 3.98 -5.07 31.84
C THR A 773 2.49 -4.88 32.09
N HIS A 774 2.14 -3.88 32.88
CA HIS A 774 0.77 -3.47 33.18
C HIS A 774 0.62 -1.98 32.91
N PHE A 775 -0.38 -1.60 32.11
CA PHE A 775 -0.71 -0.20 31.82
C PHE A 775 -2.08 0.13 32.40
N ALA A 776 -2.11 1.01 33.40
CA ALA A 776 -3.34 1.62 33.94
C ALA A 776 -3.35 3.10 33.54
N CYS A 777 -3.83 3.38 32.32
CA CYS A 777 -3.78 4.71 31.71
C CYS A 777 -4.87 4.89 30.64
N HIS A 778 -5.06 6.12 30.17
CA HIS A 778 -5.92 6.36 29.01
C HIS A 778 -5.29 5.84 27.73
N ALA A 779 -6.14 5.39 26.82
CA ALA A 779 -5.78 5.12 25.44
C ALA A 779 -6.73 5.88 24.52
N ILE A 780 -6.23 6.28 23.36
CA ILE A 780 -7.02 6.91 22.30
C ILE A 780 -6.88 6.02 21.07
N ALA A 781 -8.01 5.54 20.54
CA ALA A 781 -8.08 5.01 19.18
C ALA A 781 -8.18 6.17 18.17
N ASP A 782 -7.56 6.02 17.01
CA ASP A 782 -7.68 6.96 15.90
C ASP A 782 -8.38 6.23 14.74
N PRO A 783 -9.69 6.46 14.52
CA PRO A 783 -10.46 5.74 13.51
C PRO A 783 -10.02 6.05 12.07
N GLU A 784 -9.41 7.21 11.82
CA GLU A 784 -8.96 7.61 10.48
C GLU A 784 -7.57 7.05 10.16
N SER A 785 -6.69 6.97 11.17
CA SER A 785 -5.38 6.36 11.05
C SER A 785 -5.05 5.53 12.30
N PRO A 786 -5.43 4.24 12.32
CA PRO A 786 -5.27 3.38 13.49
C PRO A 786 -3.83 3.30 14.03
N SER A 787 -2.81 3.50 13.20
CA SER A 787 -1.41 3.59 13.66
C SER A 787 -1.10 4.76 14.59
N ARG A 788 -1.90 5.83 14.58
CA ARG A 788 -1.80 6.99 15.48
C ARG A 788 -2.52 6.80 16.81
N GLY A 789 -3.29 5.71 16.95
CA GLY A 789 -3.82 5.29 18.24
C GLY A 789 -2.69 5.19 19.26
N ARG A 790 -2.92 5.58 20.52
CA ARG A 790 -1.82 5.82 21.48
C ARG A 790 -2.21 5.61 22.93
N LEU A 791 -1.22 5.26 23.75
CA LEU A 791 -1.31 5.32 25.21
C LEU A 791 -0.96 6.75 25.68
N LEU A 792 -1.76 7.30 26.59
CA LEU A 792 -1.53 8.65 27.11
C LEU A 792 -0.58 8.62 28.32
N LEU A 793 0.70 8.70 28.00
CA LEU A 793 1.80 8.93 28.93
C LEU A 793 1.89 10.41 29.34
N HIS A 794 2.76 10.75 30.28
CA HIS A 794 2.89 12.11 30.79
C HIS A 794 3.16 13.14 29.68
N ASP A 795 4.03 12.80 28.74
CA ASP A 795 4.53 13.65 27.66
C ASP A 795 3.75 13.51 26.34
N HIS A 796 2.58 12.85 26.36
CA HIS A 796 1.86 12.43 25.14
C HIS A 796 1.48 13.54 24.15
N GLU A 797 1.31 14.79 24.61
CA GLU A 797 1.01 15.93 23.73
C GLU A 797 2.19 16.28 22.82
N SER A 798 3.41 16.21 23.37
CA SER A 798 4.67 16.49 22.66
C SER A 798 5.30 15.25 22.05
N ARG A 799 5.07 14.09 22.67
CA ARG A 799 5.76 12.83 22.41
C ARG A 799 4.82 11.64 22.59
N PRO A 800 3.86 11.45 21.66
CA PRO A 800 2.88 10.38 21.76
C PRO A 800 3.55 9.00 21.73
N PHE A 801 2.98 8.03 22.46
CA PHE A 801 3.40 6.63 22.40
C PHE A 801 2.36 5.83 21.60
N THR A 802 2.56 5.81 20.28
CA THR A 802 1.57 5.34 19.31
C THR A 802 1.63 3.83 19.06
N VAL A 803 0.60 3.27 18.45
CA VAL A 803 0.55 1.90 17.91
C VAL A 803 1.76 1.66 17.00
N LEU A 804 2.10 2.62 16.16
CA LEU A 804 3.28 2.55 15.30
C LEU A 804 4.59 2.49 16.10
N ASP A 805 4.74 3.32 17.14
CA ASP A 805 5.91 3.27 18.02
C ASP A 805 6.04 1.91 18.72
N ILE A 806 4.94 1.40 19.27
CA ILE A 806 4.90 0.15 20.02
C ILE A 806 5.25 -1.04 19.11
N SER A 807 4.58 -1.15 17.97
CA SER A 807 4.77 -2.24 17.01
C SER A 807 6.20 -2.34 16.48
N ARG A 808 6.99 -1.26 16.56
CA ARG A 808 8.41 -1.26 16.20
C ARG A 808 9.36 -1.74 17.28
N LEU A 809 8.94 -1.81 18.53
CA LEU A 809 9.80 -2.31 19.59
C LEU A 809 10.19 -3.77 19.32
N GLU A 810 11.41 -4.15 19.68
CA GLU A 810 11.88 -5.54 19.65
C GLU A 810 12.15 -6.02 21.07
N LEU A 811 11.12 -6.63 21.68
CA LEU A 811 11.13 -7.01 23.08
C LEU A 811 11.33 -8.52 23.21
N ARG A 812 12.60 -8.96 23.24
CA ARG A 812 12.96 -10.39 23.25
C ARG A 812 12.55 -11.15 24.51
N ASN A 813 12.38 -10.45 25.63
CA ASN A 813 12.06 -11.05 26.92
C ASN A 813 10.58 -10.90 27.28
N ALA A 814 9.76 -10.31 26.40
CA ALA A 814 8.36 -10.02 26.67
C ALA A 814 7.50 -11.30 26.71
N GLU A 815 6.60 -11.37 27.68
CA GLU A 815 5.67 -12.51 27.89
C GLU A 815 4.22 -12.03 27.98
N LEU A 816 3.92 -11.05 28.85
CA LEU A 816 2.57 -10.56 29.10
C LEU A 816 2.48 -9.03 29.10
N ALA A 817 1.57 -8.48 28.29
CA ALA A 817 1.12 -7.10 28.39
C ALA A 817 -0.34 -7.04 28.86
N PHE A 818 -0.58 -6.43 30.03
CA PHE A 818 -1.92 -6.11 30.51
C PHE A 818 -2.24 -4.66 30.19
N LEU A 819 -3.20 -4.43 29.31
CA LEU A 819 -3.62 -3.09 28.87
C LEU A 819 -4.95 -2.73 29.53
N SER A 820 -4.88 -2.19 30.75
CA SER A 820 -6.01 -1.56 31.45
C SER A 820 -6.21 -0.14 30.93
N ALA A 821 -6.48 -0.06 29.63
CA ALA A 821 -6.70 1.17 28.89
C ALA A 821 -7.84 0.96 27.90
N CYS A 822 -8.59 2.03 27.61
CA CYS A 822 -9.81 1.95 26.82
C CYS A 822 -9.55 1.48 25.37
N GLU A 823 -10.43 0.63 24.83
CA GLU A 823 -10.48 0.27 23.39
C GLU A 823 -9.16 -0.32 22.83
N THR A 824 -8.38 -0.98 23.68
CA THR A 824 -7.05 -1.49 23.31
C THR A 824 -7.08 -2.66 22.32
N ALA A 825 -8.21 -3.36 22.20
CA ALA A 825 -8.45 -4.43 21.26
C ALA A 825 -9.47 -4.06 20.16
N HIS A 826 -9.76 -2.77 19.97
CA HIS A 826 -10.74 -2.30 18.99
C HIS A 826 -10.07 -2.00 17.64
N PRO A 827 -10.45 -2.67 16.52
CA PRO A 827 -9.73 -2.58 15.24
C PRO A 827 -9.93 -1.28 14.44
N GLY A 828 -10.80 -0.38 14.90
CA GLY A 828 -11.08 0.89 14.20
C GLY A 828 -11.89 0.66 12.92
N THR A 829 -11.59 1.43 11.86
CA THR A 829 -12.28 1.32 10.55
C THR A 829 -11.56 0.39 9.56
N LEU A 830 -10.27 0.11 9.79
CA LEU A 830 -9.46 -0.81 8.99
C LEU A 830 -9.54 -2.24 9.53
N PHE A 831 -10.74 -2.82 9.50
CA PHE A 831 -11.03 -4.11 10.12
C PHE A 831 -10.09 -5.24 9.66
N ASP A 832 -9.78 -5.27 8.37
CA ASP A 832 -8.93 -6.32 7.81
C ASP A 832 -7.47 -6.18 8.22
N GLU A 833 -7.00 -5.01 8.63
CA GLU A 833 -5.61 -4.82 9.06
C GLU A 833 -5.39 -5.12 10.54
N ALA A 834 -6.47 -5.13 11.35
CA ALA A 834 -6.43 -5.36 12.79
C ALA A 834 -5.35 -4.52 13.52
N ILE A 835 -5.20 -3.25 13.12
CA ILE A 835 -4.22 -2.32 13.70
C ILE A 835 -4.84 -1.71 14.96
N HIS A 836 -4.39 -2.15 16.13
CA HIS A 836 -4.80 -1.63 17.43
C HIS A 836 -3.69 -1.85 18.46
N LEU A 837 -3.85 -1.33 19.68
CA LEU A 837 -2.80 -1.41 20.71
C LEU A 837 -2.43 -2.87 21.03
N ALA A 838 -3.40 -3.77 21.18
CA ALA A 838 -3.10 -5.16 21.50
C ALA A 838 -2.28 -5.88 20.41
N SER A 839 -2.59 -5.70 19.12
CA SER A 839 -1.78 -6.27 18.04
C SER A 839 -0.41 -5.60 17.92
N ALA A 840 -0.29 -4.31 18.27
CA ALA A 840 0.99 -3.62 18.37
C ALA A 840 1.90 -4.25 19.43
N PHE A 841 1.38 -4.55 20.63
CA PHE A 841 2.14 -5.23 21.68
C PHE A 841 2.51 -6.67 21.29
N GLN A 842 1.65 -7.39 20.55
CA GLN A 842 2.03 -8.69 20.00
C GLN A 842 3.21 -8.58 19.04
N LEU A 843 3.13 -7.66 18.07
CA LEU A 843 4.23 -7.38 17.15
C LEU A 843 5.51 -7.03 17.92
N ALA A 844 5.39 -6.21 18.97
CA ALA A 844 6.50 -5.77 19.81
C ALA A 844 7.25 -6.92 20.48
N GLY A 845 6.59 -8.05 20.72
CA GLY A 845 7.20 -9.24 21.33
C GLY A 845 6.33 -9.96 22.35
N PHE A 846 5.17 -9.42 22.74
CA PHE A 846 4.34 -10.04 23.78
C PHE A 846 3.45 -11.17 23.22
N PRO A 847 3.73 -12.45 23.51
CA PRO A 847 2.89 -13.56 23.05
C PRO A 847 1.47 -13.54 23.67
N HIS A 848 1.32 -12.90 24.84
CA HIS A 848 0.05 -12.71 25.52
C HIS A 848 -0.24 -11.23 25.74
N VAL A 849 -1.41 -10.79 25.28
CA VAL A 849 -1.92 -9.43 25.54
C VAL A 849 -3.33 -9.50 26.09
N ILE A 850 -3.57 -8.83 27.21
CA ILE A 850 -4.90 -8.64 27.77
C ILE A 850 -5.33 -7.23 27.39
N GLY A 851 -6.47 -7.12 26.71
CA GLY A 851 -7.02 -5.84 26.27
C GLY A 851 -8.54 -5.79 26.43
N THR A 852 -9.13 -4.71 25.95
CA THR A 852 -10.56 -4.44 26.11
C THR A 852 -11.20 -4.03 24.79
N LEU A 853 -12.40 -4.54 24.52
CA LEU A 853 -13.18 -4.22 23.31
C LEU A 853 -13.80 -2.81 23.36
N TRP A 854 -14.06 -2.30 24.56
CA TRP A 854 -14.62 -0.97 24.82
C TRP A 854 -13.99 -0.34 26.08
N PRO A 855 -14.28 0.93 26.39
CA PRO A 855 -13.82 1.57 27.63
C PRO A 855 -14.29 0.80 28.86
N VAL A 856 -13.35 0.32 29.69
CA VAL A 856 -13.68 -0.36 30.94
C VAL A 856 -14.12 0.67 31.97
N LEU A 857 -15.24 0.40 32.63
CA LEU A 857 -15.71 1.24 33.73
C LEU A 857 -14.77 1.10 34.92
N ASP A 858 -14.13 2.22 35.28
CA ASP A 858 -13.04 2.38 36.24
C ASP A 858 -13.27 1.66 37.59
N LYS A 859 -14.52 1.42 38.00
CA LYS A 859 -14.87 0.76 39.27
C LYS A 859 -14.52 -0.73 39.35
N VAL A 860 -14.44 -1.45 38.22
CA VAL A 860 -14.23 -2.92 38.23
C VAL A 860 -12.80 -3.31 37.82
N ALA A 861 -12.07 -2.40 37.18
CA ALA A 861 -10.71 -2.65 36.71
C ALA A 861 -9.76 -3.16 37.82
N PRO A 862 -9.73 -2.58 39.06
CA PRO A 862 -8.87 -3.09 40.13
C PRO A 862 -9.17 -4.53 40.54
N ASP A 863 -10.46 -4.85 40.73
CA ASP A 863 -10.91 -6.19 41.15
C ASP A 863 -10.59 -7.24 40.07
N PHE A 864 -10.78 -6.88 38.80
CA PHE A 864 -10.48 -7.74 37.66
C PHE A 864 -8.98 -7.99 37.52
N ALA A 865 -8.15 -6.94 37.52
CA ALA A 865 -6.70 -7.07 37.46
C ALA A 865 -6.16 -7.92 38.63
N ALA A 866 -6.66 -7.68 39.85
CA ALA A 866 -6.30 -8.47 41.02
C ALA A 866 -6.64 -9.96 40.87
N ALA A 867 -7.81 -10.28 40.29
CA ALA A 867 -8.24 -11.64 40.05
C ALA A 867 -7.32 -12.34 39.03
N VAL A 868 -7.00 -11.67 37.93
CA VAL A 868 -6.08 -12.20 36.89
C VAL A 868 -4.70 -12.47 37.49
N TYR A 869 -4.08 -11.48 38.16
CA TYR A 869 -2.72 -11.66 38.69
C TYR A 869 -2.64 -12.72 39.79
N ARG A 870 -3.68 -12.91 40.60
CA ARG A 870 -3.73 -14.01 41.58
C ARG A 870 -3.72 -15.38 40.92
N GLN A 871 -4.46 -15.56 39.82
CA GLN A 871 -4.44 -16.81 39.04
C GLN A 871 -3.06 -17.03 38.39
N LEU A 872 -2.50 -15.97 37.79
CA LEU A 872 -1.17 -16.03 37.18
C LEU A 872 -0.07 -16.39 38.20
N ALA A 873 -0.12 -15.81 39.40
CA ALA A 873 0.83 -16.15 40.47
C ALA A 873 0.67 -17.59 40.98
N ALA A 874 -0.51 -18.20 40.78
CA ALA A 874 -0.76 -19.61 41.07
C ALA A 874 -0.31 -20.55 39.93
N GLY A 875 0.26 -20.02 38.84
CA GLY A 875 0.75 -20.80 37.70
C GLY A 875 -0.31 -21.10 36.63
N THR A 876 -1.47 -20.45 36.69
CA THR A 876 -2.51 -20.59 35.67
C THR A 876 -2.09 -19.92 34.35
N ASP A 877 -2.43 -20.53 33.22
CA ASP A 877 -2.26 -19.94 31.89
C ASP A 877 -2.96 -18.57 31.77
N VAL A 878 -2.42 -17.67 30.94
CA VAL A 878 -2.92 -16.28 30.85
C VAL A 878 -4.39 -16.21 30.44
N ALA A 879 -4.81 -16.94 29.40
CA ALA A 879 -6.22 -16.80 28.99
C ALA A 879 -7.15 -17.54 29.94
N ALA A 880 -6.68 -18.60 30.61
CA ALA A 880 -7.43 -19.22 31.70
C ALA A 880 -7.61 -18.23 32.87
N ALA A 881 -6.57 -17.48 33.23
CA ALA A 881 -6.66 -16.43 34.25
C ALA A 881 -7.67 -15.33 33.88
N VAL A 882 -7.65 -14.85 32.63
CA VAL A 882 -8.64 -13.89 32.09
C VAL A 882 -10.04 -14.48 32.15
N HIS A 883 -10.21 -15.71 31.66
CA HIS A 883 -11.50 -16.41 31.65
C HIS A 883 -12.09 -16.55 33.06
N HIS A 884 -11.30 -17.00 34.04
CA HIS A 884 -11.75 -17.13 35.43
C HIS A 884 -12.08 -15.78 36.06
N ALA A 885 -11.30 -14.72 35.79
CA ALA A 885 -11.60 -13.38 36.26
C ALA A 885 -12.91 -12.86 35.65
N THR A 886 -13.11 -13.02 34.33
CA THR A 886 -14.34 -12.62 33.64
C THR A 886 -15.56 -13.35 34.21
N ARG A 887 -15.44 -14.66 34.43
CA ARG A 887 -16.50 -15.47 35.02
C ARG A 887 -16.84 -15.00 36.45
N ALA A 888 -15.84 -14.72 37.28
CA ALA A 888 -16.06 -14.21 38.63
C ALA A 888 -16.79 -12.84 38.64
N VAL A 889 -16.46 -11.93 37.72
CA VAL A 889 -17.14 -10.64 37.60
C VAL A 889 -18.58 -10.82 37.08
N ARG A 890 -18.80 -11.71 36.10
CA ARG A 890 -20.15 -12.07 35.63
C ARG A 890 -21.01 -12.60 36.77
N ASP A 891 -20.50 -13.55 37.55
CA ASP A 891 -21.27 -14.19 38.62
C ASP A 891 -21.63 -13.17 39.73
N ARG A 892 -20.78 -12.15 39.94
CA ARG A 892 -21.06 -11.04 40.86
C ARG A 892 -22.03 -10.00 40.28
N TYR A 893 -21.98 -9.74 38.97
CA TYR A 893 -22.75 -8.70 38.28
C TYR A 893 -23.45 -9.23 37.02
N PRO A 894 -24.36 -10.22 37.14
CA PRO A 894 -24.92 -10.91 35.98
C PRO A 894 -25.74 -9.99 35.06
N ASN A 895 -26.39 -8.97 35.63
CA ASN A 895 -27.24 -8.02 34.90
C ASN A 895 -26.47 -6.80 34.35
N LEU A 896 -25.15 -6.76 34.48
CA LEU A 896 -24.29 -5.66 34.01
C LEU A 896 -23.20 -6.19 33.06
N PRO A 897 -23.57 -6.75 31.89
CA PRO A 897 -22.63 -7.33 30.93
C PRO A 897 -21.52 -6.39 30.47
N ALA A 898 -21.74 -5.08 30.45
CA ALA A 898 -20.71 -4.11 30.09
C ALA A 898 -19.46 -4.17 31.02
N LEU A 899 -19.60 -4.72 32.23
CA LEU A 899 -18.51 -4.84 33.21
C LEU A 899 -17.62 -6.06 33.01
N TRP A 900 -18.11 -7.12 32.36
CA TRP A 900 -17.38 -8.39 32.26
C TRP A 900 -17.14 -8.85 30.82
N ALA A 901 -18.04 -8.57 29.88
CA ALA A 901 -17.94 -9.07 28.51
C ALA A 901 -16.88 -8.35 27.64
N GLY A 902 -16.24 -7.30 28.15
CA GLY A 902 -15.33 -6.45 27.39
C GLY A 902 -13.86 -6.87 27.41
N HIS A 903 -13.44 -7.70 28.38
CA HIS A 903 -12.05 -8.10 28.55
C HIS A 903 -11.70 -9.31 27.68
N VAL A 904 -10.65 -9.19 26.88
CA VAL A 904 -10.23 -10.23 25.92
C VAL A 904 -8.77 -10.60 26.12
N HIS A 905 -8.47 -11.89 25.93
CA HIS A 905 -7.11 -12.37 25.71
C HIS A 905 -6.83 -12.41 24.20
N VAL A 906 -5.75 -11.76 23.79
CA VAL A 906 -5.25 -11.74 22.41
C VAL A 906 -3.87 -12.39 22.39
N GLY A 907 -3.71 -13.51 21.66
CA GLY A 907 -2.41 -14.16 21.50
C GLY A 907 -2.39 -15.68 21.65
N SER A 908 -1.20 -16.20 21.97
CA SER A 908 -0.87 -17.63 21.90
C SER A 908 -1.52 -18.52 22.93
#